data_AF-A0A2V7C168-F1
#
_entry.id   AF-A0A2V7C168-F1
#
_cell.length_a   1.000
_cell.length_b   1.000
_cell.length_c   1.000
_cell.angle_alpha   90.00
_cell.angle_beta   90.00
_cell.angle_gamma   90.00
#
_symmetry.space_group_name_H-M   'P 1'
#
loop_
_entity.id
_entity.type
_entity.pdbx_description
1 polymer ?
#
loop_
_entity_poly.entity_id
_entity_poly.type
_entity_poly.pdbx_seq_one_letter_code
_entity_poly.pdbx_strand_id
1 'polypeptide(L)'
;MRGMVASSSRNVPPSWGQNIRQEPAKRQTGTRRPFLSAAAPSSDSEPIDCPGRHAGRVFAGPAAQERPVHQASCSALRSHHPRDARDSDRPRRRGRRTSRRRLVARGSAPHSPEARVDEGLCRELRGRGRGGGRQPATRRTRSSGHQGLQDSRHPHGSRAHGSRARCVTGHRRSRAQLAADPRVRVRRVVRAAARARASELRARSLERARRISRRRGALRRGLETIRGIVRGPQEPLPARVFVRSPLTRVSHPARERPPRNRYHPATGHSRFDRRRILMGKAIEELAHFAAATPWETIPSGVRAHAKLVLLDTLGVILAGSVQAEVAGVRARLTATGGRGATVYAPGWPATDPRTAALLNGLAGRSIELCEGHRYVSCQGAVQVLPTALASAEWLERSGRETLAALIFGYEVAARLGAGLTARPIAHQNGQAPLLGAVAAGARLRSMTGAQMSLALRIGATLVLTPGYTNAVAGATALNVAGGMSGFAGALAPELALAGVAAQPNAIEEAFGQLVGDGFRAEAVTEELGHRWEIARNYFRLRACCNPIYAALDALEEILAEVRPDPASIERIEVATYRFAANMREPNPINYFAAKYSLPHAAAALVLRGNAGYHAFTDDVVRDPAIGAFRRRVTVREDPELSAQVPRLKPARVTVTFTDGRQVTRLRESARGDYQDPYGEGEIRSKFRELAGVVLDAAGVARVEGLVDRLDELPRLGDLVEALRA
;
A
#
# COMPACT_ATOMS: atom_id res chain seq x y z
N MET A 1 50.58 -36.46 -27.74
CA MET A 1 50.40 -37.89 -27.40
C MET A 1 48.89 -38.15 -27.48
N ARG A 2 48.39 -39.07 -28.32
CA ARG A 2 48.35 -40.55 -28.15
C ARG A 2 47.68 -40.94 -26.82
N GLY A 3 46.63 -41.78 -26.77
CA GLY A 3 46.09 -42.68 -27.82
C GLY A 3 44.56 -42.87 -27.82
N MET A 4 44.11 -43.83 -28.62
CA MET A 4 42.71 -44.15 -28.94
C MET A 4 42.19 -45.38 -28.18
N VAL A 5 40.87 -45.59 -28.19
CA VAL A 5 40.08 -46.86 -28.32
C VAL A 5 38.63 -46.49 -27.93
N ALA A 6 37.61 -46.45 -28.81
CA ALA A 6 36.98 -47.52 -29.62
C ALA A 6 36.22 -48.55 -28.73
N SER A 7 34.99 -49.02 -29.02
CA SER A 7 34.08 -48.81 -30.17
C SER A 7 32.63 -49.24 -29.82
N SER A 8 31.66 -48.89 -30.69
CA SER A 8 30.36 -49.61 -30.96
C SER A 8 29.31 -49.78 -29.83
N SER A 9 27.98 -49.77 -30.08
CA SER A 9 27.15 -49.34 -31.23
C SER A 9 25.63 -49.49 -30.93
N ARG A 10 24.76 -48.67 -31.56
CA ARG A 10 23.42 -48.96 -32.17
C ARG A 10 22.38 -49.88 -31.46
N ASN A 11 21.05 -49.72 -31.58
CA ASN A 11 20.14 -48.60 -31.89
C ASN A 11 18.65 -49.07 -31.74
N VAL A 12 17.74 -48.24 -31.21
CA VAL A 12 16.26 -48.23 -31.48
C VAL A 12 15.36 -49.38 -30.90
N PRO A 13 14.05 -49.16 -30.54
CA PRO A 13 13.16 -50.11 -29.82
C PRO A 13 12.02 -50.70 -30.70
N PRO A 14 10.97 -51.41 -30.18
CA PRO A 14 9.74 -50.73 -29.70
C PRO A 14 8.78 -51.46 -28.68
N SER A 15 7.86 -50.68 -28.08
CA SER A 15 6.43 -50.91 -27.69
C SER A 15 5.86 -52.21 -27.01
N TRP A 16 4.60 -52.08 -26.53
CA TRP A 16 3.72 -53.06 -25.83
C TRP A 16 4.10 -53.36 -24.36
N GLY A 17 3.18 -53.71 -23.44
CA GLY A 17 1.72 -53.93 -23.51
C GLY A 17 1.00 -53.74 -22.15
N GLN A 18 -0.27 -54.13 -22.02
CA GLN A 18 -1.15 -53.78 -20.89
C GLN A 18 -1.19 -54.79 -19.73
N ASN A 19 -1.11 -54.27 -18.48
CA ASN A 19 -2.06 -54.44 -17.34
C ASN A 19 -2.45 -55.85 -16.80
N ILE A 20 -2.55 -55.99 -15.44
CA ILE A 20 -3.51 -56.81 -14.62
C ILE A 20 -2.90 -57.46 -13.33
N ARG A 21 -3.41 -57.04 -12.14
CA ARG A 21 -3.63 -57.78 -10.83
C ARG A 21 -2.45 -58.52 -10.12
N GLN A 22 -2.47 -58.87 -8.81
CA GLN A 22 -3.13 -58.38 -7.58
C GLN A 22 -2.46 -58.99 -6.32
N GLU A 23 -2.33 -58.22 -5.22
CA GLU A 23 -2.40 -58.66 -3.79
C GLU A 23 -1.38 -59.72 -3.24
N PRO A 24 -1.37 -60.09 -1.92
CA PRO A 24 -2.22 -59.65 -0.78
C PRO A 24 -1.49 -59.13 0.50
N ALA A 25 -2.32 -58.63 1.42
CA ALA A 25 -1.98 -57.94 2.68
C ALA A 25 -1.90 -58.81 3.96
N LYS A 26 -1.48 -58.19 5.08
CA LYS A 26 -1.87 -58.44 6.50
C LYS A 26 -1.82 -57.07 7.22
N ARG A 27 -2.90 -56.48 7.76
CA ARG A 27 -3.72 -56.78 8.97
C ARG A 27 -2.89 -56.73 10.27
N GLN A 28 -3.31 -56.09 11.37
CA GLN A 28 -4.60 -56.21 12.09
C GLN A 28 -5.05 -54.90 12.84
N THR A 29 -6.34 -54.51 12.79
CA THR A 29 -7.38 -54.43 13.89
C THR A 29 -7.13 -53.47 15.08
N GLY A 30 -8.11 -52.81 15.73
CA GLY A 30 -9.59 -52.75 15.66
C GLY A 30 -10.11 -51.62 16.60
N THR A 31 -11.38 -51.35 16.93
CA THR A 31 -12.68 -52.05 16.77
C THR A 31 -13.89 -51.10 16.98
N ARG A 32 -14.94 -51.21 16.12
CA ARG A 32 -16.42 -51.39 16.43
C ARG A 32 -17.20 -50.32 17.26
N ARG A 33 -18.54 -50.09 17.11
CA ARG A 33 -19.65 -50.68 16.28
C ARG A 33 -20.87 -49.66 16.11
N PRO A 34 -22.07 -49.98 15.54
CA PRO A 34 -22.82 -49.05 14.66
C PRO A 34 -24.35 -48.92 14.94
N PHE A 35 -25.16 -48.50 13.96
CA PHE A 35 -26.50 -49.09 13.66
C PHE A 35 -26.88 -48.96 12.15
N LEU A 36 -28.01 -49.54 11.70
CA LEU A 36 -28.33 -49.89 10.29
C LEU A 36 -29.84 -49.84 9.93
N SER A 37 -30.19 -49.44 8.69
CA SER A 37 -31.29 -49.90 7.79
C SER A 37 -31.19 -49.12 6.45
N ALA A 38 -31.39 -49.58 5.20
CA ALA A 38 -32.19 -50.64 4.54
C ALA A 38 -33.70 -50.29 4.40
N ALA A 39 -34.41 -50.42 3.26
CA ALA A 39 -34.07 -50.88 1.88
C ALA A 39 -34.99 -50.25 0.78
N ALA A 40 -34.93 -50.73 -0.47
CA ALA A 40 -35.73 -50.35 -1.68
C ALA A 40 -36.42 -51.64 -2.29
N PRO A 41 -37.02 -51.75 -3.54
CA PRO A 41 -37.02 -50.88 -4.76
C PRO A 41 -38.38 -50.85 -5.58
N SER A 42 -38.32 -50.70 -6.93
CA SER A 42 -39.36 -50.83 -8.01
C SER A 42 -40.40 -49.68 -8.22
N SER A 43 -40.91 -49.35 -9.44
CA SER A 43 -40.47 -49.62 -10.84
C SER A 43 -41.16 -48.72 -11.93
N ASP A 44 -40.62 -48.75 -13.16
CA ASP A 44 -41.19 -48.58 -14.56
C ASP A 44 -41.93 -47.32 -15.11
N SER A 45 -41.59 -46.98 -16.38
CA SER A 45 -42.41 -46.36 -17.48
C SER A 45 -43.06 -44.97 -17.33
N GLU A 46 -43.29 -44.12 -18.34
CA GLU A 46 -42.87 -44.00 -19.77
C GLU A 46 -43.00 -42.51 -20.23
N PRO A 47 -42.51 -42.07 -21.41
CA PRO A 47 -42.54 -40.67 -21.87
C PRO A 47 -43.73 -40.31 -22.78
N ILE A 48 -43.99 -39.01 -22.98
CA ILE A 48 -44.97 -38.45 -23.95
C ILE A 48 -44.31 -37.39 -24.85
N ASP A 49 -44.85 -37.23 -26.07
CA ASP A 49 -44.19 -36.63 -27.25
C ASP A 49 -44.46 -35.11 -27.47
N CYS A 50 -43.90 -34.58 -28.58
CA CYS A 50 -43.84 -33.23 -29.13
C CYS A 50 -45.21 -32.73 -29.72
N PRO A 51 -45.33 -31.66 -30.57
CA PRO A 51 -44.37 -30.64 -31.09
C PRO A 51 -44.88 -29.17 -31.10
N GLY A 52 -44.13 -28.18 -31.63
CA GLY A 52 -44.59 -26.76 -31.61
C GLY A 52 -43.87 -25.61 -32.35
N ARG A 53 -43.35 -25.80 -33.58
CA ARG A 53 -43.10 -24.80 -34.68
C ARG A 53 -42.98 -23.25 -34.44
N HIS A 54 -41.96 -22.67 -35.09
CA HIS A 54 -41.92 -21.35 -35.79
C HIS A 54 -41.98 -20.01 -34.97
N ALA A 55 -41.62 -18.82 -35.49
CA ALA A 55 -40.56 -18.39 -36.44
C ALA A 55 -40.48 -16.84 -36.58
N GLY A 56 -39.27 -16.24 -36.57
CA GLY A 56 -39.03 -14.82 -36.94
C GLY A 56 -39.51 -13.77 -35.91
N ARG A 57 -39.09 -12.48 -35.97
CA ARG A 57 -38.38 -11.71 -37.01
C ARG A 57 -37.42 -10.66 -36.41
N VAL A 58 -36.55 -10.12 -37.26
CA VAL A 58 -35.74 -8.90 -37.03
C VAL A 58 -36.57 -7.65 -37.32
N PHE A 59 -36.35 -6.55 -36.58
CA PHE A 59 -36.52 -5.17 -37.05
C PHE A 59 -35.57 -4.21 -36.29
N ALA A 60 -35.24 -3.05 -36.86
CA ALA A 60 -34.15 -2.19 -36.35
C ALA A 60 -34.42 -0.67 -36.46
N GLY A 61 -34.13 0.06 -35.36
CA GLY A 61 -33.95 1.52 -35.29
C GLY A 61 -35.19 2.40 -35.57
N PRO A 62 -35.02 3.74 -35.71
CA PRO A 62 -33.96 4.58 -35.14
C PRO A 62 -34.45 5.97 -34.62
N ALA A 63 -33.54 6.78 -34.02
CA ALA A 63 -33.60 8.26 -33.91
C ALA A 63 -34.75 8.91 -33.08
N ALA A 64 -34.76 10.20 -32.71
CA ALA A 64 -33.72 11.20 -32.34
C ALA A 64 -34.41 12.45 -31.69
N GLN A 65 -33.65 13.53 -31.42
CA GLN A 65 -34.14 14.90 -31.06
C GLN A 65 -34.86 15.06 -29.71
N GLU A 66 -35.21 16.29 -29.28
CA GLU A 66 -34.30 17.36 -28.81
C GLU A 66 -35.05 18.36 -27.88
N ARG A 67 -34.29 18.97 -26.96
CA ARG A 67 -34.47 20.17 -26.10
C ARG A 67 -35.44 21.31 -26.55
N PRO A 68 -35.66 22.38 -25.72
CA PRO A 68 -35.80 22.54 -24.25
C PRO A 68 -36.96 23.54 -23.88
N VAL A 69 -36.99 24.14 -22.67
CA VAL A 69 -37.25 25.60 -22.35
C VAL A 69 -37.84 25.81 -20.92
N HIS A 70 -37.12 26.57 -20.06
CA HIS A 70 -37.55 27.48 -18.95
C HIS A 70 -38.68 27.06 -17.95
N GLN A 71 -38.99 27.77 -16.83
CA GLN A 71 -38.50 29.04 -16.26
C GLN A 71 -38.42 28.99 -14.71
N ALA A 72 -37.86 30.04 -14.10
CA ALA A 72 -37.58 30.13 -12.66
C ALA A 72 -38.61 30.94 -11.87
N SER A 73 -38.66 30.75 -10.54
CA SER A 73 -39.12 31.79 -9.59
C SER A 73 -38.53 31.59 -8.19
N CYS A 74 -38.40 32.68 -7.43
CA CYS A 74 -37.96 32.70 -6.03
C CYS A 74 -38.99 33.46 -5.19
N SER A 75 -39.35 32.93 -4.03
CA SER A 75 -39.88 33.72 -2.91
C SER A 75 -39.72 32.96 -1.60
N ALA A 76 -39.85 33.66 -0.48
CA ALA A 76 -39.85 33.09 0.87
C ALA A 76 -40.97 33.74 1.67
N LEU A 77 -41.48 33.08 2.72
CA LEU A 77 -41.73 33.62 4.07
C LEU A 77 -42.56 32.66 4.97
N ARG A 78 -42.22 32.66 6.26
CA ARG A 78 -43.09 32.53 7.45
C ARG A 78 -44.12 31.37 7.55
N SER A 79 -43.69 30.36 8.32
CA SER A 79 -44.33 29.90 9.59
C SER A 79 -45.85 29.66 9.68
N HIS A 80 -46.20 28.45 10.12
CA HIS A 80 -47.22 28.27 11.15
C HIS A 80 -46.81 27.18 12.17
N HIS A 81 -47.22 27.36 13.42
CA HIS A 81 -47.19 26.36 14.50
C HIS A 81 -48.63 25.85 14.70
N PRO A 82 -48.80 24.68 15.32
CA PRO A 82 -49.54 24.67 16.59
C PRO A 82 -48.68 24.19 17.78
N ARG A 83 -49.27 24.22 18.97
CA ARG A 83 -48.67 23.82 20.26
C ARG A 83 -49.56 22.77 20.91
N ASP A 84 -48.97 21.95 21.78
CA ASP A 84 -49.44 21.75 23.16
C ASP A 84 -48.28 21.13 23.99
N ALA A 85 -48.20 21.15 25.32
CA ALA A 85 -48.53 22.12 26.38
C ALA A 85 -48.89 21.39 27.69
N ARG A 86 -47.95 21.37 28.65
CA ARG A 86 -48.06 21.21 30.12
C ARG A 86 -46.61 21.12 30.64
N ASP A 87 -46.12 22.11 31.38
CA ASP A 87 -46.19 22.25 32.86
C ASP A 87 -45.10 21.46 33.60
N SER A 88 -44.53 21.92 34.72
CA SER A 88 -44.88 23.06 35.60
C SER A 88 -43.66 23.73 36.28
N ASP A 89 -43.87 24.94 36.81
CA ASP A 89 -43.23 25.54 38.02
C ASP A 89 -41.68 25.71 38.14
N ARG A 90 -41.10 26.67 38.91
CA ARG A 90 -41.53 28.01 39.41
C ARG A 90 -40.26 28.86 39.79
N PRO A 91 -40.31 30.10 40.37
CA PRO A 91 -39.43 31.17 39.86
C PRO A 91 -38.65 32.01 40.91
N ARG A 92 -37.78 32.92 40.41
CA ARG A 92 -37.57 34.36 40.80
C ARG A 92 -36.14 34.78 40.39
N ARG A 93 -35.85 35.91 39.70
CA ARG A 93 -36.08 37.37 39.98
C ARG A 93 -35.35 37.83 41.26
N ARG A 94 -34.54 38.91 41.31
CA ARG A 94 -34.29 40.12 40.48
C ARG A 94 -32.75 40.35 40.34
N GLY A 95 -32.18 41.08 39.36
CA GLY A 95 -32.19 42.55 39.13
C GLY A 95 -30.79 43.13 39.46
N ARG A 96 -30.28 44.31 39.01
CA ARG A 96 -30.73 45.47 38.21
C ARG A 96 -29.48 46.04 37.44
N ARG A 97 -29.57 46.71 36.26
CA ARG A 97 -29.70 48.18 35.98
C ARG A 97 -28.71 49.07 36.79
N THR A 98 -28.02 50.12 36.29
CA THR A 98 -27.87 50.82 34.96
C THR A 98 -26.35 50.91 34.58
N SER A 99 -25.70 51.80 33.79
CA SER A 99 -25.93 53.02 32.95
C SER A 99 -24.89 52.99 31.77
N ARG A 100 -24.80 53.77 30.67
CA ARG A 100 -25.22 55.10 30.11
C ARG A 100 -24.15 56.23 30.16
N ARG A 101 -23.84 56.82 28.97
CA ARG A 101 -22.91 57.96 28.61
C ARG A 101 -21.39 57.60 28.51
N ARG A 102 -20.52 58.14 27.61
CA ARG A 102 -20.31 59.47 26.93
C ARG A 102 -19.67 60.54 27.87
N LEU A 103 -18.69 61.39 27.52
CA LEU A 103 -17.91 61.72 26.28
C LEU A 103 -16.64 62.56 26.67
N VAL A 104 -15.70 62.84 25.74
CA VAL A 104 -14.53 63.78 25.84
C VAL A 104 -13.37 63.25 26.75
N ALA A 105 -12.05 63.30 26.48
CA ALA A 105 -11.09 63.90 25.51
C ALA A 105 -10.22 65.08 26.04
N ARG A 106 -9.06 65.34 25.38
CA ARG A 106 -7.85 66.12 25.81
C ARG A 106 -6.86 65.30 26.68
N GLY A 107 -5.53 65.45 26.56
CA GLY A 107 -4.73 66.20 25.55
C GLY A 107 -3.22 66.21 25.86
N SER A 108 -2.39 66.68 24.90
CA SER A 108 -0.93 66.94 25.01
C SER A 108 -0.03 65.69 25.18
N ALA A 109 1.27 65.66 24.85
CA ALA A 109 2.22 66.62 24.26
C ALA A 109 3.25 65.88 23.34
N PRO A 110 4.14 66.55 22.56
CA PRO A 110 5.05 65.89 21.61
C PRO A 110 6.47 65.62 22.17
N HIS A 111 7.28 64.80 21.47
CA HIS A 111 8.73 64.99 21.25
C HIS A 111 9.31 63.92 20.30
N SER A 112 10.41 64.27 19.63
CA SER A 112 11.44 63.41 19.02
C SER A 112 12.82 63.96 19.48
N PRO A 113 13.94 63.21 19.50
CA PRO A 113 14.73 62.99 18.27
C PRO A 113 15.65 61.71 18.24
N GLU A 114 16.45 61.59 17.15
CA GLU A 114 17.85 61.05 17.07
C GLU A 114 18.20 59.58 17.47
N ALA A 115 19.30 58.96 17.01
CA ALA A 115 20.38 59.28 16.02
C ALA A 115 20.88 57.97 15.34
N ARG A 116 21.24 57.95 14.04
CA ARG A 116 22.61 58.01 13.39
C ARG A 116 23.63 56.97 13.90
N VAL A 117 24.48 56.35 13.07
CA VAL A 117 25.46 56.85 12.05
C VAL A 117 25.23 56.14 10.69
N ASP A 118 25.02 56.82 9.56
CA ASP A 118 25.98 57.42 8.57
C ASP A 118 26.93 56.38 7.89
N GLU A 119 26.87 56.20 6.56
CA GLU A 119 27.79 56.70 5.48
C GLU A 119 29.19 56.03 5.44
N GLY A 120 29.84 55.79 4.28
CA GLY A 120 29.52 56.10 2.87
C GLY A 120 30.59 55.53 1.91
N LEU A 121 30.76 56.13 0.70
CA LEU A 121 31.78 55.83 -0.34
C LEU A 121 31.75 54.42 -1.00
N CYS A 122 32.39 54.16 -2.15
CA CYS A 122 32.45 54.94 -3.40
C CYS A 122 32.84 54.06 -4.61
N ARG A 123 32.17 54.34 -5.74
CA ARG A 123 32.62 54.38 -7.16
C ARG A 123 33.71 53.45 -7.75
N GLU A 124 33.35 52.94 -8.93
CA GLU A 124 34.09 52.87 -10.21
C GLU A 124 35.62 52.79 -10.25
N LEU A 125 36.13 51.87 -11.08
CA LEU A 125 37.07 52.21 -12.16
C LEU A 125 37.01 51.20 -13.32
N ARG A 126 37.37 51.64 -14.54
CA ARG A 126 37.47 50.79 -15.74
C ARG A 126 38.87 50.87 -16.38
N GLY A 127 39.49 49.71 -16.55
CA GLY A 127 40.13 49.30 -17.81
C GLY A 127 41.62 49.58 -18.03
N ARG A 128 42.14 48.85 -19.05
CA ARG A 128 43.53 48.81 -19.56
C ARG A 128 44.54 48.12 -18.61
N GLY A 129 45.51 47.32 -19.08
CA GLY A 129 45.71 46.76 -20.43
C GLY A 129 47.19 46.46 -20.77
N ARG A 130 47.43 45.42 -21.60
CA ARG A 130 48.77 44.83 -21.92
C ARG A 130 49.38 44.06 -20.74
N GLY A 131 50.21 43.01 -20.89
CA GLY A 131 50.69 42.23 -22.06
C GLY A 131 51.81 41.28 -21.56
N GLY A 132 52.26 40.22 -22.25
CA GLY A 132 51.87 39.57 -23.50
C GLY A 132 52.74 38.30 -23.71
N GLY A 133 52.39 37.41 -24.64
CA GLY A 133 53.11 36.14 -24.87
C GLY A 133 52.89 35.58 -26.28
N ARG A 134 53.96 35.10 -26.93
CA ARG A 134 54.01 34.76 -28.37
C ARG A 134 53.54 33.32 -28.67
N GLN A 135 52.62 33.17 -29.64
CA GLN A 135 52.72 32.44 -30.94
C GLN A 135 53.58 31.14 -31.08
N PRO A 136 53.39 30.32 -32.16
CA PRO A 136 52.19 30.08 -33.00
C PRO A 136 52.02 28.63 -33.58
N ALA A 137 50.93 28.41 -34.33
CA ALA A 137 50.80 27.49 -35.49
C ALA A 137 50.83 25.94 -35.21
N THR A 138 50.45 25.04 -36.14
CA THR A 138 50.13 25.14 -37.58
C THR A 138 48.81 24.47 -38.02
N ARG A 139 48.33 24.92 -39.19
CA ARG A 139 47.36 24.24 -40.07
C ARG A 139 47.70 22.76 -40.33
N ARG A 140 46.67 21.94 -40.58
CA ARG A 140 46.56 21.22 -41.86
C ARG A 140 45.11 21.02 -42.29
N THR A 141 44.84 21.29 -43.56
CA THR A 141 43.59 20.99 -44.26
C THR A 141 43.74 19.71 -45.08
N ARG A 142 42.63 19.02 -45.35
CA ARG A 142 42.37 18.39 -46.65
C ARG A 142 40.87 18.26 -46.88
N SER A 143 40.50 18.10 -48.15
CA SER A 143 39.16 18.32 -48.72
C SER A 143 38.81 17.22 -49.74
N SER A 144 37.67 17.37 -50.42
CA SER A 144 37.08 16.46 -51.45
C SER A 144 36.59 15.09 -50.93
N GLY A 145 35.45 14.55 -51.36
CA GLY A 145 34.29 15.18 -52.02
C GLY A 145 33.97 14.70 -53.45
N HIS A 146 32.84 13.99 -53.57
CA HIS A 146 31.99 13.73 -54.75
C HIS A 146 30.56 13.50 -54.17
N GLN A 147 29.41 13.99 -54.66
CA GLN A 147 28.85 14.26 -55.99
C GLN A 147 28.61 12.99 -56.85
N GLY A 148 27.38 12.65 -57.24
CA GLY A 148 26.08 13.24 -56.90
C GLY A 148 24.92 12.75 -57.80
N LEU A 149 23.79 13.49 -57.79
CA LEU A 149 22.68 13.52 -58.79
C LEU A 149 21.76 12.25 -58.84
N GLN A 150 20.47 12.29 -59.22
CA GLN A 150 19.53 13.31 -59.77
C GLN A 150 18.22 13.36 -58.90
N ASP A 151 17.24 14.28 -58.92
CA ASP A 151 16.84 15.51 -59.68
C ASP A 151 15.48 15.45 -60.46
N SER A 152 14.35 15.35 -59.74
CA SER A 152 12.98 15.62 -60.23
C SER A 152 12.11 16.30 -59.14
N ARG A 153 11.90 17.63 -59.10
CA ARG A 153 11.17 18.57 -60.01
C ARG A 153 9.65 18.31 -60.02
N HIS A 154 8.83 19.12 -59.31
CA HIS A 154 8.28 20.46 -59.69
C HIS A 154 6.94 20.35 -60.45
N PRO A 155 6.18 21.45 -60.72
CA PRO A 155 6.33 22.90 -60.39
C PRO A 155 5.35 23.34 -59.25
N HIS A 156 5.03 24.60 -58.91
CA HIS A 156 5.42 25.98 -59.32
C HIS A 156 5.95 26.75 -58.06
N GLY A 157 6.18 28.08 -57.94
CA GLY A 157 6.05 29.27 -58.81
C GLY A 157 4.77 30.10 -58.57
N SER A 158 4.77 31.43 -58.39
CA SER A 158 5.83 32.48 -58.22
C SER A 158 5.16 33.73 -57.57
N ARG A 159 5.70 34.95 -57.31
CA ARG A 159 6.93 35.75 -57.54
C ARG A 159 6.95 36.80 -56.38
N ALA A 160 8.04 37.08 -55.64
CA ALA A 160 9.24 37.89 -55.95
C ALA A 160 9.13 39.41 -55.62
N HIS A 161 10.24 39.98 -55.11
CA HIS A 161 10.48 41.39 -54.68
C HIS A 161 9.71 41.86 -53.42
N GLY A 162 10.20 42.80 -52.59
CA GLY A 162 11.47 43.56 -52.62
C GLY A 162 11.89 44.05 -51.22
N SER A 163 13.08 44.66 -51.09
CA SER A 163 13.76 44.89 -49.81
C SER A 163 13.25 46.09 -48.98
N ARG A 164 13.35 45.98 -47.65
CA ARG A 164 13.99 46.99 -46.74
C ARG A 164 14.03 46.49 -45.28
N ALA A 165 15.08 46.89 -44.56
CA ALA A 165 15.26 46.57 -43.14
C ALA A 165 14.30 47.35 -42.23
N ARG A 166 14.05 46.85 -41.00
CA ARG A 166 13.53 47.67 -39.91
C ARG A 166 13.88 47.13 -38.52
N CYS A 167 14.14 48.03 -37.58
CA CYS A 167 14.58 47.74 -36.21
C CYS A 167 13.51 47.09 -35.32
N VAL A 168 13.98 46.42 -34.26
CA VAL A 168 13.16 46.08 -33.10
C VAL A 168 12.92 47.33 -32.26
N THR A 169 11.65 47.72 -32.07
CA THR A 169 11.24 48.74 -31.08
C THR A 169 10.04 48.25 -30.27
N GLY A 170 10.28 47.80 -29.04
CA GLY A 170 9.23 47.31 -28.15
C GLY A 170 8.41 48.41 -27.50
N HIS A 171 7.08 48.36 -27.60
CA HIS A 171 6.17 49.27 -26.89
C HIS A 171 5.85 48.78 -25.47
N ARG A 172 6.35 49.50 -24.45
CA ARG A 172 5.89 49.33 -23.06
C ARG A 172 4.49 49.94 -22.89
N ARG A 173 3.46 49.13 -22.67
CA ARG A 173 2.15 49.63 -22.20
C ARG A 173 2.27 50.16 -20.77
N SER A 174 1.55 51.24 -20.47
CA SER A 174 1.64 51.93 -19.17
C SER A 174 0.92 51.17 -18.04
N ARG A 175 1.33 51.42 -16.78
CA ARG A 175 0.74 50.77 -15.60
C ARG A 175 -0.77 50.94 -15.47
N ALA A 176 -1.35 52.02 -16.02
CA ALA A 176 -2.79 52.28 -15.97
C ALA A 176 -3.61 51.25 -16.78
N GLN A 177 -3.15 50.87 -17.98
CA GLN A 177 -3.87 49.93 -18.84
C GLN A 177 -3.90 48.50 -18.25
N LEU A 178 -2.90 48.12 -17.46
CA LEU A 178 -2.85 46.84 -16.75
C LEU A 178 -3.81 46.75 -15.54
N ALA A 179 -4.40 47.86 -15.10
CA ALA A 179 -5.35 47.87 -13.99
C ALA A 179 -6.80 47.52 -14.42
N ALA A 180 -7.10 47.62 -15.73
CA ALA A 180 -8.44 47.39 -16.28
C ALA A 180 -8.75 45.93 -16.67
N ASP A 181 -7.74 45.05 -16.74
CA ASP A 181 -7.93 43.65 -17.15
C ASP A 181 -8.81 42.86 -16.14
N PRO A 182 -9.98 42.32 -16.57
CA PRO A 182 -10.84 41.50 -15.73
C PRO A 182 -10.12 40.31 -15.09
N ARG A 183 -9.15 39.70 -15.81
CA ARG A 183 -8.38 38.53 -15.35
C ARG A 183 -7.45 38.88 -14.19
N VAL A 184 -6.90 40.10 -14.17
CA VAL A 184 -6.14 40.64 -13.04
C VAL A 184 -7.06 40.93 -11.84
N ARG A 185 -8.26 41.46 -12.09
CA ARG A 185 -9.26 41.75 -11.05
C ARG A 185 -9.72 40.46 -10.34
N VAL A 186 -10.08 39.42 -11.10
CA VAL A 186 -10.43 38.08 -10.57
C VAL A 186 -9.28 37.47 -9.76
N ARG A 187 -8.04 37.49 -10.29
CA ARG A 187 -6.86 36.98 -9.57
C ARG A 187 -6.59 37.70 -8.24
N ARG A 188 -6.94 38.99 -8.10
CA ARG A 188 -6.88 39.71 -6.81
C ARG A 188 -7.98 39.24 -5.85
N VAL A 189 -9.22 39.11 -6.30
CA VAL A 189 -10.34 38.63 -5.46
C VAL A 189 -10.09 37.22 -4.92
N VAL A 190 -9.65 36.28 -5.78
CA VAL A 190 -9.33 34.90 -5.37
C VAL A 190 -8.20 34.87 -4.32
N ARG A 191 -7.15 35.69 -4.50
CA ARG A 191 -6.06 35.81 -3.51
C ARG A 191 -6.50 36.45 -2.19
N ALA A 192 -7.46 37.38 -2.21
CA ALA A 192 -8.04 37.95 -1.00
C ALA A 192 -8.88 36.91 -0.23
N ALA A 193 -9.77 36.19 -0.92
CA ALA A 193 -10.59 35.13 -0.34
C ALA A 193 -9.74 34.00 0.27
N ALA A 194 -8.68 33.57 -0.42
CA ALA A 194 -7.74 32.57 0.09
C ALA A 194 -7.03 33.04 1.38
N ARG A 195 -6.62 34.32 1.45
CA ARG A 195 -6.02 34.91 2.66
C ARG A 195 -7.01 34.99 3.82
N ALA A 196 -8.25 35.41 3.56
CA ALA A 196 -9.30 35.46 4.59
C ALA A 196 -9.57 34.07 5.19
N ARG A 197 -9.76 33.05 4.34
CA ARG A 197 -9.99 31.65 4.77
C ARG A 197 -8.80 31.07 5.53
N ALA A 198 -7.56 31.42 5.15
CA ALA A 198 -6.36 31.02 5.89
C ALA A 198 -6.27 31.66 7.29
N SER A 199 -6.62 32.95 7.42
CA SER A 199 -6.69 33.63 8.72
C SER A 199 -7.78 33.04 9.62
N GLU A 200 -8.95 32.71 9.06
CA GLU A 200 -10.06 32.10 9.81
C GLU A 200 -9.70 30.71 10.33
N LEU A 201 -9.06 29.88 9.50
CA LEU A 201 -8.54 28.56 9.92
C LEU A 201 -7.51 28.68 11.05
N ARG A 202 -6.60 29.67 10.99
CA ARG A 202 -5.66 29.95 12.09
C ARG A 202 -6.38 30.36 13.38
N ALA A 203 -7.41 31.20 13.29
CA ALA A 203 -8.22 31.59 14.46
C ALA A 203 -8.94 30.39 15.11
N ARG A 204 -9.61 29.56 14.30
CA ARG A 204 -10.28 28.32 14.75
C ARG A 204 -9.29 27.35 15.42
N SER A 205 -8.08 27.20 14.87
CA SER A 205 -7.01 26.37 15.46
C SER A 205 -6.52 26.90 16.82
N LEU A 206 -6.31 28.22 16.94
CA LEU A 206 -5.92 28.85 18.20
C LEU A 206 -7.01 28.73 19.28
N GLU A 207 -8.30 28.84 18.91
CA GLU A 207 -9.39 28.61 19.85
C GLU A 207 -9.45 27.15 20.31
N ARG A 208 -9.27 26.18 19.38
CA ARG A 208 -9.22 24.75 19.71
C ARG A 208 -8.08 24.44 20.70
N ALA A 209 -6.89 25.02 20.48
CA ALA A 209 -5.76 24.90 21.42
C ALA A 209 -6.09 25.49 22.81
N ARG A 210 -6.74 26.67 22.86
CA ARG A 210 -7.20 27.30 24.12
C ARG A 210 -8.24 26.43 24.85
N ARG A 211 -9.19 25.80 24.14
CA ARG A 211 -10.16 24.85 24.73
C ARG A 211 -9.46 23.60 25.30
N ILE A 212 -8.47 23.04 24.60
CA ILE A 212 -7.69 21.88 25.07
C ILE A 212 -6.90 22.23 26.35
N SER A 213 -6.22 23.38 26.37
CA SER A 213 -5.50 23.86 27.55
C SER A 213 -6.43 24.04 28.77
N ARG A 214 -7.60 24.68 28.59
CA ARG A 214 -8.61 24.82 29.64
C ARG A 214 -9.11 23.46 30.17
N ARG A 215 -9.34 22.47 29.30
CA ARG A 215 -9.71 21.10 29.73
C ARG A 215 -8.59 20.41 30.52
N ARG A 216 -7.32 20.52 30.10
CA ARG A 216 -6.18 19.98 30.87
C ARG A 216 -6.05 20.62 32.26
N GLY A 217 -6.24 21.94 32.36
CA GLY A 217 -6.24 22.66 33.64
C GLY A 217 -7.40 22.28 34.58
N ALA A 218 -8.57 21.91 34.04
CA ALA A 218 -9.69 21.38 34.83
C ALA A 218 -9.40 19.96 35.34
N LEU A 219 -8.92 19.06 34.48
CA LEU A 219 -8.53 17.69 34.83
C LEU A 219 -7.45 17.65 35.92
N ARG A 220 -6.43 18.52 35.83
CA ARG A 220 -5.36 18.59 36.84
C ARG A 220 -5.89 18.92 38.23
N ARG A 221 -6.75 19.93 38.35
CA ARG A 221 -7.38 20.30 39.63
C ARG A 221 -8.27 19.19 40.18
N GLY A 222 -9.04 18.50 39.33
CA GLY A 222 -9.84 17.35 39.76
C GLY A 222 -9.00 16.20 40.35
N LEU A 223 -7.84 15.91 39.75
CA LEU A 223 -6.89 14.92 40.26
C LEU A 223 -6.22 15.36 41.58
N GLU A 224 -5.99 16.65 41.76
CA GLU A 224 -5.48 17.23 43.01
C GLU A 224 -6.54 17.15 44.12
N THR A 225 -7.83 17.40 43.84
CA THR A 225 -8.94 17.18 44.79
C THR A 225 -9.09 15.70 45.17
N ILE A 226 -9.06 14.77 44.21
CA ILE A 226 -9.17 13.33 44.47
C ILE A 226 -8.03 12.84 45.38
N ARG A 227 -6.80 13.34 45.19
CA ARG A 227 -5.66 13.00 46.06
C ARG A 227 -5.78 13.53 47.50
N GLY A 228 -6.60 14.56 47.74
CA GLY A 228 -6.87 15.08 49.08
C GLY A 228 -7.85 14.24 49.90
N ILE A 229 -8.63 13.36 49.27
CA ILE A 229 -9.75 12.64 49.89
C ILE A 229 -9.34 11.23 50.41
N VAL A 230 -8.23 10.66 49.90
CA VAL A 230 -7.84 9.26 50.17
C VAL A 230 -6.70 9.15 51.20
N ARG A 231 -6.83 9.85 52.33
CA ARG A 231 -5.95 9.69 53.52
C ARG A 231 -6.70 9.86 54.84
N GLY A 232 -7.13 8.73 55.40
CA GLY A 232 -7.45 8.61 56.83
C GLY A 232 -6.19 8.42 57.69
N PRO A 233 -6.30 8.52 59.03
CA PRO A 233 -5.15 8.52 59.94
C PRO A 233 -4.66 7.13 60.34
N GLN A 234 -3.39 7.03 60.75
CA GLN A 234 -2.84 5.97 61.60
C GLN A 234 -1.83 6.56 62.60
N GLU A 235 -1.62 5.85 63.71
CA GLU A 235 -0.88 6.27 64.90
C GLU A 235 0.64 5.98 64.85
N PRO A 236 1.46 6.49 65.80
CA PRO A 236 2.86 6.82 65.50
C PRO A 236 3.96 5.98 66.19
N LEU A 237 5.18 6.10 65.64
CA LEU A 237 6.50 5.97 66.30
C LEU A 237 6.94 4.54 66.70
N PRO A 238 8.24 4.27 67.05
CA PRO A 238 9.33 5.20 67.42
C PRO A 238 10.51 5.32 66.43
N ALA A 239 11.45 6.21 66.77
CA ALA A 239 12.59 6.62 65.94
C ALA A 239 13.96 6.31 66.57
N ARG A 240 15.04 6.30 65.76
CA ARG A 240 16.43 6.37 66.25
C ARG A 240 17.32 7.30 65.41
N VAL A 241 17.78 8.35 66.09
CA VAL A 241 19.12 8.99 66.08
C VAL A 241 19.93 9.02 64.77
N PHE A 242 20.32 10.24 64.37
CA PHE A 242 21.48 10.51 63.49
C PHE A 242 22.50 11.37 64.25
N VAL A 243 23.80 11.07 64.12
CA VAL A 243 24.90 11.79 64.80
C VAL A 243 25.59 12.78 63.84
N ARG A 244 26.22 13.83 64.37
CA ARG A 244 26.80 14.98 63.63
C ARG A 244 28.34 15.01 63.67
N SER A 245 28.95 15.39 62.54
CA SER A 245 30.14 16.28 62.46
C SER A 245 31.49 15.72 62.98
N PRO A 246 32.67 16.38 62.78
CA PRO A 246 32.90 17.78 62.37
C PRO A 246 33.93 18.04 61.24
N LEU A 247 34.37 19.30 61.15
CA LEU A 247 35.08 19.98 60.05
C LEU A 247 36.61 19.92 60.15
N THR A 248 37.31 20.25 59.06
CA THR A 248 38.56 21.07 59.13
C THR A 248 38.83 21.81 57.79
N ARG A 249 39.93 22.58 57.68
CA ARG A 249 40.07 23.74 56.76
C ARG A 249 41.19 23.60 55.70
N VAL A 250 40.92 24.21 54.53
CA VAL A 250 41.82 25.04 53.67
C VAL A 250 43.18 24.48 53.24
N SER A 251 43.41 24.38 51.91
CA SER A 251 44.54 25.02 51.19
C SER A 251 44.45 24.87 49.66
N HIS A 252 44.86 25.93 48.95
CA HIS A 252 45.35 25.93 47.55
C HIS A 252 46.84 26.36 47.63
N PRO A 253 47.74 26.01 46.68
CA PRO A 253 47.51 26.03 45.23
C PRO A 253 48.18 24.88 44.43
N ALA A 254 48.09 24.93 43.09
CA ALA A 254 49.09 24.53 42.07
C ALA A 254 48.40 24.18 40.73
N ARG A 255 49.13 24.31 39.61
CA ARG A 255 48.68 23.90 38.27
C ARG A 255 49.31 22.56 37.88
N GLU A 256 48.53 21.53 37.65
CA GLU A 256 48.98 20.34 36.90
C GLU A 256 47.98 19.91 35.82
N ARG A 257 48.44 19.05 34.91
CA ARG A 257 47.75 18.69 33.66
C ARG A 257 46.68 17.61 33.90
N PRO A 258 45.58 17.58 33.12
CA PRO A 258 44.57 16.52 33.25
C PRO A 258 45.18 15.15 32.88
N PRO A 259 44.97 14.10 33.69
CA PRO A 259 45.52 12.78 33.43
C PRO A 259 44.83 12.08 32.24
N ARG A 260 45.58 11.29 31.48
CA ARG A 260 45.04 10.40 30.45
C ARG A 260 44.18 9.32 31.12
N ASN A 261 42.86 9.40 30.97
CA ASN A 261 41.94 8.40 31.54
C ASN A 261 42.08 7.05 30.81
N ARG A 262 42.83 6.10 31.40
CA ARG A 262 42.92 4.71 30.92
C ARG A 262 41.64 3.97 31.32
N TYR A 263 40.77 3.74 30.35
CA TYR A 263 39.54 2.98 30.55
C TYR A 263 39.85 1.49 30.76
N HIS A 264 39.81 1.02 32.01
CA HIS A 264 39.81 -0.42 32.31
C HIS A 264 38.42 -1.00 32.01
N PRO A 265 38.29 -2.03 31.15
CA PRO A 265 37.01 -2.69 30.93
C PRO A 265 36.63 -3.56 32.13
N ALA A 266 35.56 -3.20 32.84
CA ALA A 266 35.03 -4.04 33.91
C ALA A 266 34.43 -5.34 33.34
N THR A 267 34.73 -6.47 33.97
CA THR A 267 34.40 -7.83 33.50
C THR A 267 32.92 -8.21 33.75
N GLY A 268 32.00 -7.49 33.10
CA GLY A 268 30.54 -7.69 33.19
C GLY A 268 29.91 -8.66 32.17
N HIS A 269 30.72 -9.45 31.45
CA HIS A 269 30.24 -10.31 30.36
C HIS A 269 29.69 -11.64 30.88
N SER A 270 28.36 -11.83 30.89
CA SER A 270 27.74 -13.13 31.23
C SER A 270 26.34 -13.36 30.64
N ARG A 271 25.36 -12.48 30.89
CA ARG A 271 23.94 -12.72 30.53
C ARG A 271 23.38 -11.80 29.44
N PHE A 272 23.66 -10.49 29.46
CA PHE A 272 23.19 -9.57 28.42
C PHE A 272 23.79 -9.87 27.05
N ASP A 273 25.10 -10.17 27.02
CA ASP A 273 25.85 -10.40 25.80
C ASP A 273 25.44 -11.70 25.10
N ARG A 274 25.31 -12.81 25.85
CA ARG A 274 24.76 -14.07 25.34
C ARG A 274 23.37 -13.92 24.72
N ARG A 275 22.51 -13.04 25.26
CA ARG A 275 21.23 -12.71 24.63
C ARG A 275 21.40 -11.96 23.31
N ARG A 276 22.26 -10.93 23.23
CA ARG A 276 22.52 -10.20 21.96
C ARG A 276 23.09 -11.11 20.87
N ILE A 277 24.00 -12.02 21.23
CA ILE A 277 24.58 -13.01 20.31
C ILE A 277 23.51 -13.99 19.80
N LEU A 278 22.51 -14.35 20.63
CA LEU A 278 21.40 -15.20 20.22
C LEU A 278 20.38 -14.50 19.31
N MET A 279 20.09 -13.21 19.52
CA MET A 279 19.00 -12.52 18.78
C MET A 279 19.25 -12.46 17.27
N GLY A 280 20.48 -12.08 16.87
CA GLY A 280 20.85 -11.97 15.46
C GLY A 280 20.94 -13.30 14.71
N LYS A 281 21.13 -14.43 15.42
CA LYS A 281 21.40 -15.73 14.79
C LYS A 281 20.27 -16.16 13.84
N ALA A 282 19.01 -16.03 14.22
CA ALA A 282 17.89 -16.44 13.38
C ALA A 282 17.74 -15.58 12.11
N ILE A 283 18.12 -14.31 12.19
CA ILE A 283 18.20 -13.39 11.04
C ILE A 283 19.34 -13.80 10.10
N GLU A 284 20.50 -14.14 10.66
CA GLU A 284 21.66 -14.60 9.89
C GLU A 284 21.38 -15.96 9.22
N GLU A 285 20.76 -16.90 9.91
CA GLU A 285 20.39 -18.22 9.40
C GLU A 285 19.40 -18.11 8.21
N LEU A 286 18.34 -17.30 8.35
CA LEU A 286 17.42 -16.97 7.27
C LEU A 286 18.12 -16.26 6.10
N ALA A 287 19.02 -15.31 6.37
CA ALA A 287 19.76 -14.60 5.33
C ALA A 287 20.74 -15.51 4.57
N HIS A 288 21.38 -16.47 5.24
CA HIS A 288 22.23 -17.47 4.58
C HIS A 288 21.39 -18.43 3.72
N PHE A 289 20.23 -18.88 4.18
CA PHE A 289 19.30 -19.66 3.37
C PHE A 289 18.80 -18.88 2.14
N ALA A 290 18.31 -17.65 2.33
CA ALA A 290 17.78 -16.82 1.25
C ALA A 290 18.86 -16.38 0.23
N ALA A 291 20.13 -16.30 0.64
CA ALA A 291 21.26 -16.04 -0.25
C ALA A 291 21.76 -17.31 -0.99
N ALA A 292 22.00 -18.40 -0.25
CA ALA A 292 22.79 -19.53 -0.75
C ALA A 292 21.98 -20.70 -1.31
N THR A 293 20.70 -20.87 -0.97
CA THR A 293 19.90 -22.01 -1.45
C THR A 293 19.75 -21.98 -2.98
N PRO A 294 20.13 -23.07 -3.71
CA PRO A 294 20.02 -23.14 -5.17
C PRO A 294 18.58 -23.12 -5.69
N TRP A 295 18.40 -22.81 -6.99
CA TRP A 295 17.07 -22.89 -7.65
C TRP A 295 16.57 -24.33 -7.74
N GLU A 296 17.49 -25.25 -7.98
CA GLU A 296 17.26 -26.66 -8.27
C GLU A 296 16.70 -27.40 -7.06
N THR A 297 17.01 -26.91 -5.83
CA THR A 297 16.46 -27.43 -4.57
C THR A 297 15.04 -26.97 -4.26
N ILE A 298 14.50 -25.98 -4.99
CA ILE A 298 13.12 -25.53 -4.79
C ILE A 298 12.16 -26.57 -5.40
N PRO A 299 11.12 -27.05 -4.67
CA PRO A 299 10.14 -27.98 -5.22
C PRO A 299 9.46 -27.45 -6.49
N SER A 300 9.19 -28.33 -7.45
CA SER A 300 8.55 -27.96 -8.73
C SER A 300 7.19 -27.28 -8.54
N GLY A 301 6.38 -27.77 -7.60
CA GLY A 301 5.10 -27.14 -7.24
C GLY A 301 5.26 -25.71 -6.70
N VAL A 302 6.29 -25.44 -5.89
CA VAL A 302 6.60 -24.08 -5.40
C VAL A 302 7.04 -23.16 -6.54
N ARG A 303 7.82 -23.68 -7.51
CA ARG A 303 8.23 -22.94 -8.71
C ARG A 303 7.05 -22.62 -9.65
N ALA A 304 6.13 -23.57 -9.85
CA ALA A 304 4.90 -23.35 -10.62
C ALA A 304 3.98 -22.34 -9.92
N HIS A 305 3.76 -22.50 -8.62
CA HIS A 305 2.95 -21.59 -7.81
C HIS A 305 3.51 -20.15 -7.80
N ALA A 306 4.84 -20.00 -7.76
CA ALA A 306 5.49 -18.69 -7.86
C ALA A 306 5.22 -17.98 -9.20
N LYS A 307 5.02 -18.72 -10.31
CA LYS A 307 4.58 -18.13 -11.60
C LYS A 307 3.16 -17.59 -11.50
N LEU A 308 2.23 -18.31 -10.85
CA LEU A 308 0.86 -17.83 -10.61
C LEU A 308 0.82 -16.60 -9.68
N VAL A 309 1.62 -16.59 -8.62
CA VAL A 309 1.78 -15.43 -7.72
C VAL A 309 2.36 -14.22 -8.47
N LEU A 310 3.31 -14.44 -9.38
CA LEU A 310 3.88 -13.40 -10.24
C LEU A 310 2.84 -12.86 -11.24
N LEU A 311 2.07 -13.74 -11.88
CA LEU A 311 1.03 -13.39 -12.85
C LEU A 311 -0.10 -12.56 -12.19
N ASP A 312 -0.61 -13.02 -11.04
CA ASP A 312 -1.59 -12.29 -10.22
C ASP A 312 -1.11 -10.87 -9.89
N THR A 313 0.13 -10.78 -9.42
CA THR A 313 0.73 -9.50 -9.01
C THR A 313 0.99 -8.59 -10.22
N LEU A 314 1.38 -9.12 -11.38
CA LEU A 314 1.52 -8.33 -12.62
C LEU A 314 0.19 -7.72 -13.05
N GLY A 315 -0.89 -8.50 -13.12
CA GLY A 315 -2.22 -7.98 -13.46
C GLY A 315 -2.66 -6.88 -12.49
N VAL A 316 -2.42 -7.09 -11.18
CA VAL A 316 -2.74 -6.12 -10.12
C VAL A 316 -1.90 -4.83 -10.24
N ILE A 317 -0.63 -4.91 -10.65
CA ILE A 317 0.20 -3.73 -10.97
C ILE A 317 -0.35 -2.99 -12.20
N LEU A 318 -0.68 -3.72 -13.27
CA LEU A 318 -1.20 -3.15 -14.53
C LEU A 318 -2.49 -2.36 -14.31
N ALA A 319 -3.53 -2.98 -13.73
CA ALA A 319 -4.79 -2.28 -13.41
C ALA A 319 -4.61 -1.15 -12.39
N GLY A 320 -3.64 -1.26 -11.48
CA GLY A 320 -3.29 -0.20 -10.54
C GLY A 320 -2.55 1.00 -11.17
N SER A 321 -1.92 0.81 -12.32
CA SER A 321 -1.06 1.81 -12.96
C SER A 321 -1.80 3.04 -13.52
N VAL A 322 -3.11 2.89 -13.76
CA VAL A 322 -4.01 3.92 -14.30
C VAL A 322 -4.76 4.70 -13.21
N GLN A 323 -4.62 4.31 -11.94
CA GLN A 323 -5.23 5.03 -10.82
C GLN A 323 -4.69 6.46 -10.73
N ALA A 324 -5.56 7.44 -10.43
CA ALA A 324 -5.27 8.86 -10.66
C ALA A 324 -4.06 9.38 -9.88
N GLU A 325 -3.90 9.00 -8.61
CA GLU A 325 -2.69 9.33 -7.83
C GLU A 325 -1.45 8.59 -8.33
N VAL A 326 -1.57 7.37 -8.85
CA VAL A 326 -0.42 6.57 -9.34
C VAL A 326 0.13 7.21 -10.61
N ALA A 327 -0.74 7.60 -11.55
CA ALA A 327 -0.39 8.40 -12.71
C ALA A 327 0.16 9.78 -12.32
N GLY A 328 -0.45 10.43 -11.32
CA GLY A 328 -0.01 11.73 -10.80
C GLY A 328 1.35 11.73 -10.10
N VAL A 329 1.73 10.62 -9.45
CA VAL A 329 3.07 10.41 -8.88
C VAL A 329 4.07 10.01 -9.98
N ARG A 330 3.69 9.11 -10.91
CA ARG A 330 4.49 8.75 -12.10
C ARG A 330 4.97 10.00 -12.83
N ALA A 331 4.05 10.87 -13.24
CA ALA A 331 4.34 12.10 -13.97
C ALA A 331 5.24 13.11 -13.21
N ARG A 332 5.38 12.97 -11.89
CA ARG A 332 6.26 13.83 -11.06
C ARG A 332 7.65 13.26 -10.88
N LEU A 333 7.78 11.92 -10.78
CA LEU A 333 9.06 11.27 -10.51
C LEU A 333 9.82 10.93 -11.81
N THR A 334 9.13 10.56 -12.89
CA THR A 334 9.80 10.27 -14.17
C THR A 334 10.40 11.52 -14.83
N ALA A 335 9.85 12.71 -14.54
CA ALA A 335 10.38 13.99 -15.01
C ALA A 335 11.79 14.33 -14.46
N THR A 336 12.24 13.63 -13.42
CA THR A 336 13.59 13.73 -12.84
C THR A 336 14.29 12.37 -12.77
N GLY A 337 13.81 11.38 -13.52
CA GLY A 337 14.29 10.00 -13.49
C GLY A 337 15.56 9.78 -14.31
N GLY A 338 16.26 8.67 -14.00
CA GLY A 338 17.35 8.15 -14.82
C GLY A 338 16.83 7.28 -15.98
N ARG A 339 17.57 6.22 -16.30
CA ARG A 339 17.14 5.07 -17.11
C ARG A 339 17.70 3.79 -16.47
N GLY A 340 17.04 2.65 -16.68
CA GLY A 340 17.50 1.36 -16.15
C GLY A 340 16.42 0.30 -15.99
N ALA A 341 15.19 0.67 -15.62
CA ALA A 341 14.07 -0.27 -15.48
C ALA A 341 12.71 0.37 -15.82
N THR A 342 11.73 -0.47 -16.19
CA THR A 342 10.43 -0.07 -16.72
C THR A 342 9.39 0.20 -15.63
N VAL A 343 8.65 1.31 -15.77
CA VAL A 343 7.40 1.54 -15.04
C VAL A 343 6.26 0.86 -15.79
N TYR A 344 5.58 -0.09 -15.16
CA TYR A 344 4.48 -0.84 -15.76
C TYR A 344 3.19 -0.03 -15.74
N ALA A 345 3.01 0.85 -16.74
CA ALA A 345 1.87 1.72 -16.93
C ALA A 345 1.77 2.23 -18.38
N PRO A 346 0.58 2.63 -18.89
CA PRO A 346 0.45 3.22 -20.22
C PRO A 346 1.48 4.34 -20.50
N GLY A 347 2.19 4.20 -21.61
CA GLY A 347 3.31 5.07 -22.02
C GLY A 347 4.68 4.67 -21.45
N TRP A 348 4.73 3.60 -20.65
CA TRP A 348 5.90 2.77 -20.29
C TRP A 348 7.26 3.47 -20.13
N PRO A 349 7.39 4.51 -19.29
CA PRO A 349 8.65 5.22 -19.13
C PRO A 349 9.68 4.33 -18.40
N ALA A 350 10.87 4.20 -18.97
CA ALA A 350 12.03 3.67 -18.25
C ALA A 350 12.61 4.77 -17.34
N THR A 351 13.00 4.40 -16.12
CA THR A 351 13.59 5.28 -15.10
C THR A 351 14.69 4.53 -14.31
N ASP A 352 15.26 5.11 -13.25
CA ASP A 352 16.20 4.38 -12.39
C ASP A 352 15.47 3.27 -11.59
N PRO A 353 16.12 2.13 -11.27
CA PRO A 353 15.43 0.95 -10.76
C PRO A 353 14.71 1.17 -9.43
N ARG A 354 15.17 2.10 -8.58
CA ARG A 354 14.50 2.43 -7.31
C ARG A 354 13.18 3.16 -7.55
N THR A 355 13.14 4.09 -8.52
CA THR A 355 11.91 4.79 -8.90
C THR A 355 10.95 3.86 -9.66
N ALA A 356 11.47 2.95 -10.49
CA ALA A 356 10.65 1.94 -11.17
C ALA A 356 9.96 1.01 -10.17
N ALA A 357 10.73 0.41 -9.25
CA ALA A 357 10.21 -0.42 -8.17
C ALA A 357 9.21 0.34 -7.28
N LEU A 358 9.45 1.62 -7.00
CA LEU A 358 8.53 2.48 -6.25
C LEU A 358 7.19 2.66 -6.97
N LEU A 359 7.21 3.02 -8.25
CA LEU A 359 5.99 3.26 -9.02
C LEU A 359 5.19 1.97 -9.24
N ASN A 360 5.87 0.86 -9.53
CA ASN A 360 5.25 -0.45 -9.73
C ASN A 360 4.64 -0.98 -8.42
N GLY A 361 5.34 -0.84 -7.28
CA GLY A 361 4.82 -1.23 -5.96
C GLY A 361 3.67 -0.35 -5.47
N LEU A 362 3.68 0.95 -5.78
CA LEU A 362 2.56 1.86 -5.51
C LEU A 362 1.33 1.49 -6.35
N ALA A 363 1.53 1.15 -7.63
CA ALA A 363 0.48 0.71 -8.54
C ALA A 363 -0.19 -0.57 -8.01
N GLY A 364 0.58 -1.65 -7.77
CA GLY A 364 0.03 -2.92 -7.29
C GLY A 364 -0.72 -2.82 -5.95
N ARG A 365 -0.31 -1.89 -5.08
CA ARG A 365 -1.02 -1.65 -3.81
C ARG A 365 -2.30 -0.82 -3.93
N SER A 366 -2.54 -0.13 -5.04
CA SER A 366 -3.67 0.82 -5.16
C SER A 366 -5.06 0.18 -5.25
N ILE A 367 -5.16 -1.09 -5.70
CA ILE A 367 -6.45 -1.72 -6.01
C ILE A 367 -7.00 -2.73 -4.98
N GLU A 368 -6.23 -3.11 -3.94
CA GLU A 368 -6.55 -4.17 -2.94
C GLU A 368 -6.73 -5.61 -3.48
N LEU A 369 -6.51 -5.87 -4.77
CA LEU A 369 -6.59 -7.22 -5.35
C LEU A 369 -5.30 -8.05 -5.23
N CYS A 370 -4.24 -7.56 -4.59
CA CYS A 370 -3.04 -8.37 -4.37
C CYS A 370 -3.31 -9.57 -3.44
N GLU A 371 -2.55 -10.66 -3.63
CA GLU A 371 -2.48 -11.77 -2.68
C GLU A 371 -2.12 -11.34 -1.24
N GLY A 372 -2.20 -12.28 -0.29
CA GLY A 372 -1.52 -12.14 1.00
C GLY A 372 -1.34 -13.47 1.72
N HIS A 373 -0.80 -13.44 2.94
CA HIS A 373 -0.57 -14.65 3.74
C HIS A 373 -1.64 -14.81 4.85
N ARG A 374 -2.06 -16.04 5.21
CA ARG A 374 -3.11 -16.21 6.24
C ARG A 374 -2.62 -15.82 7.62
N TYR A 375 -1.52 -16.46 8.04
CA TYR A 375 -0.96 -16.45 9.41
C TYR A 375 -0.28 -15.14 9.77
N VAL A 376 0.15 -14.41 8.75
CA VAL A 376 0.88 -13.16 8.84
C VAL A 376 0.09 -12.17 7.99
N SER A 377 -0.37 -11.07 8.54
CA SER A 377 -1.10 -10.04 7.77
C SER A 377 -0.13 -9.25 6.87
N CYS A 378 0.31 -9.95 5.83
CA CYS A 378 1.35 -9.61 4.86
C CYS A 378 0.76 -9.73 3.45
N GLN A 379 1.28 -8.92 2.54
CA GLN A 379 0.98 -8.94 1.10
C GLN A 379 2.35 -8.99 0.42
N GLY A 380 2.93 -10.19 0.36
CA GLY A 380 4.36 -10.38 0.13
C GLY A 380 4.77 -10.05 -1.29
N ALA A 381 4.11 -10.67 -2.28
CA ALA A 381 4.48 -10.57 -3.68
C ALA A 381 4.37 -9.13 -4.20
N VAL A 382 3.31 -8.40 -3.83
CA VAL A 382 3.12 -7.00 -4.26
C VAL A 382 4.14 -6.02 -3.66
N GLN A 383 4.86 -6.41 -2.60
CA GLN A 383 5.93 -5.63 -1.99
C GLN A 383 7.34 -6.11 -2.43
N VAL A 384 7.48 -7.39 -2.81
CA VAL A 384 8.74 -8.01 -3.25
C VAL A 384 8.96 -7.92 -4.76
N LEU A 385 7.95 -8.29 -5.56
CA LEU A 385 8.04 -8.38 -7.03
C LEU A 385 8.45 -7.07 -7.72
N PRO A 386 8.02 -5.86 -7.29
CA PRO A 386 8.47 -4.61 -7.89
C PRO A 386 9.99 -4.43 -7.82
N THR A 387 10.63 -4.83 -6.71
CA THR A 387 12.09 -4.84 -6.59
C THR A 387 12.71 -5.93 -7.46
N ALA A 388 12.12 -7.13 -7.46
CA ALA A 388 12.66 -8.26 -8.20
C ALA A 388 12.70 -7.97 -9.71
N LEU A 389 11.59 -7.52 -10.30
CA LEU A 389 11.51 -7.17 -11.72
C LEU A 389 12.44 -5.99 -12.07
N ALA A 390 12.36 -4.87 -11.32
CA ALA A 390 13.17 -3.69 -11.64
C ALA A 390 14.68 -3.90 -11.43
N SER A 391 15.08 -4.71 -10.45
CA SER A 391 16.50 -5.08 -10.26
C SER A 391 16.95 -6.10 -11.30
N ALA A 392 16.09 -7.04 -11.71
CA ALA A 392 16.43 -8.04 -12.71
C ALA A 392 16.51 -7.48 -14.14
N GLU A 393 15.63 -6.53 -14.50
CA GLU A 393 15.75 -5.77 -15.75
C GLU A 393 17.07 -4.98 -15.78
N TRP A 394 17.39 -4.25 -14.70
CA TRP A 394 18.59 -3.41 -14.63
C TRP A 394 19.91 -4.18 -14.53
N LEU A 395 19.91 -5.36 -13.89
CA LEU A 395 21.10 -6.21 -13.72
C LEU A 395 21.18 -7.35 -14.75
N GLU A 396 20.38 -7.28 -15.82
CA GLU A 396 20.25 -8.27 -16.90
C GLU A 396 20.13 -9.72 -16.41
N ARG A 397 19.26 -9.96 -15.42
CA ARG A 397 19.09 -11.27 -14.78
C ARG A 397 18.09 -12.15 -15.52
N SER A 398 18.31 -13.45 -15.39
CA SER A 398 17.41 -14.48 -15.92
C SER A 398 16.07 -14.49 -15.19
N GLY A 399 15.04 -15.03 -15.85
CA GLY A 399 13.75 -15.24 -15.19
C GLY A 399 13.81 -16.30 -14.08
N ARG A 400 14.79 -17.23 -14.14
CA ARG A 400 15.14 -18.15 -13.05
C ARG A 400 15.60 -17.40 -11.80
N GLU A 401 16.57 -16.49 -11.94
CA GLU A 401 17.04 -15.65 -10.83
C GLU A 401 15.92 -14.75 -10.29
N THR A 402 15.07 -14.24 -11.19
CA THR A 402 13.92 -13.38 -10.85
C THR A 402 12.88 -14.13 -10.03
N LEU A 403 12.50 -15.35 -10.44
CA LEU A 403 11.58 -16.21 -9.67
C LEU A 403 12.21 -16.64 -8.34
N ALA A 404 13.50 -16.95 -8.29
CA ALA A 404 14.20 -17.22 -7.04
C ALA A 404 14.16 -16.00 -6.09
N ALA A 405 14.39 -14.79 -6.62
CA ALA A 405 14.32 -13.55 -5.84
C ALA A 405 12.91 -13.27 -5.31
N LEU A 406 11.86 -13.54 -6.09
CA LEU A 406 10.47 -13.49 -5.62
C LEU A 406 10.24 -14.49 -4.48
N ILE A 407 10.62 -15.77 -4.67
CA ILE A 407 10.38 -16.84 -3.70
C ILE A 407 11.10 -16.53 -2.38
N PHE A 408 12.41 -16.29 -2.39
CA PHE A 408 13.15 -16.03 -1.15
C PHE A 408 12.83 -14.66 -0.53
N GLY A 409 12.45 -13.66 -1.33
CA GLY A 409 11.93 -12.40 -0.81
C GLY A 409 10.57 -12.57 -0.10
N TYR A 410 9.68 -13.39 -0.65
CA TYR A 410 8.41 -13.76 0.01
C TYR A 410 8.66 -14.55 1.29
N GLU A 411 9.57 -15.52 1.24
CA GLU A 411 9.95 -16.37 2.37
C GLU A 411 10.46 -15.53 3.55
N VAL A 412 11.33 -14.55 3.28
CA VAL A 412 11.80 -13.57 4.27
C VAL A 412 10.66 -12.69 4.78
N ALA A 413 9.79 -12.17 3.91
CA ALA A 413 8.65 -11.35 4.30
C ALA A 413 7.68 -12.08 5.25
N ALA A 414 7.37 -13.34 4.94
CA ALA A 414 6.47 -14.17 5.73
C ALA A 414 7.10 -14.56 7.07
N ARG A 415 8.34 -15.06 7.08
CA ARG A 415 9.03 -15.52 8.31
C ARG A 415 9.30 -14.40 9.30
N LEU A 416 9.78 -13.25 8.84
CA LEU A 416 9.93 -12.09 9.71
C LEU A 416 8.58 -11.56 10.22
N GLY A 417 7.52 -11.67 9.41
CA GLY A 417 6.17 -11.32 9.84
C GLY A 417 5.54 -12.33 10.81
N ALA A 418 5.94 -13.61 10.78
CA ALA A 418 5.52 -14.63 11.75
C ALA A 418 6.17 -14.41 13.13
N GLY A 419 7.38 -13.85 13.15
CA GLY A 419 8.01 -13.37 14.38
C GLY A 419 7.38 -12.10 14.96
N LEU A 420 6.74 -11.26 14.13
CA LEU A 420 6.26 -9.91 14.50
C LEU A 420 4.87 -9.91 15.17
N THR A 421 4.83 -9.52 16.45
CA THR A 421 3.58 -9.10 17.12
C THR A 421 3.24 -7.68 16.67
N ALA A 422 2.20 -7.50 15.85
CA ALA A 422 1.78 -6.17 15.40
C ALA A 422 1.04 -5.37 16.48
N ARG A 423 1.33 -4.06 16.58
CA ARG A 423 0.61 -3.13 17.47
C ARG A 423 -0.86 -2.98 17.00
N PRO A 424 -1.88 -2.87 17.89
CA PRO A 424 -3.30 -2.96 17.51
C PRO A 424 -3.83 -1.98 16.44
N ILE A 425 -3.16 -0.85 16.21
CA ILE A 425 -3.54 0.14 15.18
C ILE A 425 -2.64 0.10 13.94
N ALA A 426 -1.53 -0.64 13.98
CA ALA A 426 -0.51 -0.67 12.93
C ALA A 426 -0.85 -1.69 11.84
N HIS A 427 -0.69 -1.29 10.58
CA HIS A 427 -0.79 -2.17 9.43
C HIS A 427 0.63 -2.63 9.04
N GLN A 428 0.85 -3.93 8.84
CA GLN A 428 2.21 -4.47 8.61
C GLN A 428 2.78 -4.24 7.20
N ASN A 429 2.14 -3.42 6.36
CA ASN A 429 2.68 -3.08 5.04
C ASN A 429 3.85 -2.10 5.21
N GLY A 430 4.94 -2.31 4.45
CA GLY A 430 6.19 -1.58 4.62
C GLY A 430 7.00 -1.98 5.87
N GLN A 431 6.66 -3.10 6.53
CA GLN A 431 7.40 -3.66 7.68
C GLN A 431 8.18 -4.92 7.26
N ALA A 432 7.82 -6.11 7.74
CA ALA A 432 8.42 -7.36 7.28
C ALA A 432 8.42 -7.55 5.73
N PRO A 433 7.38 -7.14 4.97
CA PRO A 433 7.39 -7.22 3.50
C PRO A 433 8.46 -6.36 2.83
N LEU A 434 8.81 -5.22 3.44
CA LEU A 434 9.89 -4.35 2.94
C LEU A 434 11.24 -5.03 3.09
N LEU A 435 11.45 -5.79 4.18
CA LEU A 435 12.67 -6.58 4.35
C LEU A 435 12.72 -7.77 3.38
N GLY A 436 11.57 -8.37 3.04
CA GLY A 436 11.49 -9.33 1.93
C GLY A 436 11.92 -8.72 0.58
N ALA A 437 11.51 -7.49 0.30
CA ALA A 437 11.95 -6.75 -0.88
C ALA A 437 13.46 -6.50 -0.90
N VAL A 438 14.07 -6.25 0.28
CA VAL A 438 15.52 -6.14 0.45
C VAL A 438 16.24 -7.48 0.22
N ALA A 439 15.68 -8.60 0.68
CA ALA A 439 16.24 -9.93 0.38
C ALA A 439 16.24 -10.23 -1.13
N ALA A 440 15.15 -9.91 -1.85
CA ALA A 440 15.08 -10.05 -3.30
C ALA A 440 16.14 -9.19 -4.02
N GLY A 441 16.26 -7.91 -3.64
CA GLY A 441 17.26 -6.99 -4.18
C GLY A 441 18.70 -7.42 -3.89
N ALA A 442 18.96 -8.03 -2.72
CA ALA A 442 20.26 -8.58 -2.36
C ALA A 442 20.60 -9.87 -3.12
N ARG A 443 19.62 -10.78 -3.30
CA ARG A 443 19.82 -12.04 -4.05
C ARG A 443 20.15 -11.77 -5.52
N LEU A 444 19.48 -10.80 -6.16
CA LEU A 444 19.77 -10.41 -7.55
C LEU A 444 21.13 -9.73 -7.74
N ARG A 445 21.78 -9.29 -6.65
CA ARG A 445 23.17 -8.81 -6.61
C ARG A 445 24.17 -9.90 -6.23
N SER A 446 23.72 -11.16 -6.12
CA SER A 446 24.55 -12.32 -5.74
C SER A 446 25.27 -12.15 -4.39
N MET A 447 24.66 -11.40 -3.45
CA MET A 447 25.24 -11.10 -2.14
C MET A 447 25.27 -12.34 -1.23
N THR A 448 26.34 -12.49 -0.44
CA THR A 448 26.48 -13.59 0.53
C THR A 448 25.48 -13.47 1.68
N GLY A 449 25.26 -14.55 2.44
CA GLY A 449 24.34 -14.52 3.60
C GLY A 449 24.68 -13.45 4.64
N ALA A 450 25.97 -13.21 4.91
CA ALA A 450 26.42 -12.13 5.77
C ALA A 450 26.12 -10.72 5.19
N GLN A 451 26.31 -10.54 3.88
CA GLN A 451 25.96 -9.29 3.18
C GLN A 451 24.44 -9.07 3.12
N MET A 452 23.65 -10.12 2.91
CA MET A 452 22.19 -10.06 2.94
C MET A 452 21.67 -9.75 4.35
N SER A 453 22.25 -10.36 5.40
CA SER A 453 21.98 -10.00 6.80
C SER A 453 22.24 -8.51 7.04
N LEU A 454 23.38 -7.97 6.57
CA LEU A 454 23.67 -6.54 6.68
C LEU A 454 22.63 -5.68 5.93
N ALA A 455 22.28 -6.03 4.69
CA ALA A 455 21.27 -5.31 3.92
C ALA A 455 19.90 -5.31 4.61
N LEU A 456 19.46 -6.45 5.16
CA LEU A 456 18.22 -6.55 5.94
C LEU A 456 18.25 -5.69 7.21
N ARG A 457 19.40 -5.64 7.90
CA ARG A 457 19.59 -4.82 9.11
C ARG A 457 19.66 -3.32 8.81
N ILE A 458 20.13 -2.90 7.63
CA ILE A 458 19.97 -1.52 7.12
C ILE A 458 18.52 -1.25 6.72
N GLY A 459 17.86 -2.22 6.06
CA GLY A 459 16.45 -2.15 5.70
C GLY A 459 15.53 -1.95 6.92
N ALA A 460 15.92 -2.45 8.09
CA ALA A 460 15.22 -2.25 9.36
C ALA A 460 15.10 -0.75 9.76
N THR A 461 16.02 0.11 9.30
CA THR A 461 15.94 1.57 9.50
C THR A 461 14.94 2.25 8.55
N LEU A 462 14.49 1.56 7.50
CA LEU A 462 13.59 2.07 6.45
C LEU A 462 12.13 1.61 6.62
N VAL A 463 11.82 0.81 7.65
CA VAL A 463 10.46 0.26 7.87
C VAL A 463 9.44 1.33 8.24
N LEU A 464 8.20 1.15 7.80
CA LEU A 464 7.13 2.13 7.95
C LEU A 464 6.20 1.83 9.14
N THR A 465 5.45 2.86 9.55
CA THR A 465 4.44 2.81 10.61
C THR A 465 3.03 3.21 10.14
N PRO A 466 2.49 2.64 9.04
CA PRO A 466 1.16 3.00 8.58
C PRO A 466 0.09 2.47 9.54
N GLY A 467 -0.96 3.27 9.78
CA GLY A 467 -2.08 2.90 10.64
C GLY A 467 -3.33 2.48 9.85
N TYR A 468 -4.09 1.52 10.38
CA TYR A 468 -5.41 1.14 9.84
C TYR A 468 -6.43 2.28 9.87
N THR A 469 -6.19 3.33 10.66
CA THR A 469 -6.98 4.57 10.66
C THR A 469 -6.99 5.26 9.29
N ASN A 470 -5.99 5.05 8.43
CA ASN A 470 -5.99 5.55 7.05
C ASN A 470 -7.11 4.94 6.19
N ALA A 471 -7.43 3.65 6.38
CA ALA A 471 -8.48 2.98 5.64
C ALA A 471 -9.86 3.61 5.92
N VAL A 472 -10.20 3.77 7.20
CA VAL A 472 -11.45 4.41 7.64
C VAL A 472 -11.51 5.89 7.21
N ALA A 473 -10.36 6.57 7.20
CA ALA A 473 -10.24 7.96 6.74
C ALA A 473 -10.17 8.12 5.21
N GLY A 474 -10.37 7.05 4.42
CA GLY A 474 -10.30 7.09 2.95
C GLY A 474 -8.94 7.52 2.39
N ALA A 475 -7.87 7.42 3.19
CA ALA A 475 -6.57 7.98 2.88
C ALA A 475 -5.68 6.97 2.12
N THR A 476 -5.60 7.15 0.81
CA THR A 476 -4.83 6.28 -0.12
C THR A 476 -3.32 6.28 0.12
N ALA A 477 -2.82 7.14 1.02
CA ALA A 477 -1.46 7.10 1.56
C ALA A 477 -1.06 5.72 2.14
N LEU A 478 -2.01 4.89 2.56
CA LEU A 478 -1.75 3.50 2.97
C LEU A 478 -1.12 2.64 1.85
N ASN A 479 -1.30 3.02 0.58
CA ASN A 479 -0.74 2.31 -0.58
C ASN A 479 0.75 2.62 -0.82
N VAL A 480 1.26 3.73 -0.26
CA VAL A 480 2.67 4.16 -0.38
C VAL A 480 3.64 3.10 0.15
N ALA A 481 3.20 2.26 1.09
CA ALA A 481 4.00 1.16 1.63
C ALA A 481 4.43 0.12 0.58
N GLY A 482 3.66 -0.07 -0.51
CA GLY A 482 4.08 -0.88 -1.65
C GLY A 482 5.29 -0.30 -2.35
N GLY A 483 5.19 0.98 -2.74
CA GLY A 483 6.27 1.69 -3.43
C GLY A 483 7.52 1.86 -2.56
N MET A 484 7.36 2.11 -1.26
CA MET A 484 8.51 2.20 -0.35
C MET A 484 9.20 0.85 -0.12
N SER A 485 8.47 -0.28 -0.20
CA SER A 485 9.08 -1.61 -0.21
C SER A 485 9.92 -1.82 -1.47
N GLY A 486 9.39 -1.44 -2.64
CA GLY A 486 10.14 -1.42 -3.90
C GLY A 486 11.42 -0.56 -3.83
N PHE A 487 11.29 0.67 -3.33
CA PHE A 487 12.40 1.61 -3.20
C PHE A 487 13.49 1.11 -2.24
N ALA A 488 13.11 0.67 -1.04
CA ALA A 488 14.04 0.16 -0.04
C ALA A 488 14.72 -1.13 -0.50
N GLY A 489 13.99 -2.02 -1.19
CA GLY A 489 14.52 -3.24 -1.77
C GLY A 489 15.62 -3.00 -2.80
N ALA A 490 15.50 -1.94 -3.59
CA ALA A 490 16.52 -1.52 -4.55
C ALA A 490 17.64 -0.63 -3.95
N LEU A 491 17.50 -0.16 -2.70
CA LEU A 491 18.46 0.76 -2.04
C LEU A 491 19.30 0.12 -0.94
N ALA A 492 18.71 -0.64 -0.01
CA ALA A 492 19.44 -1.20 1.12
C ALA A 492 20.58 -2.17 0.73
N PRO A 493 20.47 -2.96 -0.36
CA PRO A 493 21.60 -3.72 -0.88
C PRO A 493 22.78 -2.85 -1.32
N GLU A 494 22.53 -1.71 -1.98
CA GLU A 494 23.58 -0.75 -2.39
C GLU A 494 24.29 -0.15 -1.17
N LEU A 495 23.53 0.19 -0.12
CA LEU A 495 24.09 0.71 1.13
C LEU A 495 25.00 -0.32 1.82
N ALA A 496 24.61 -1.60 1.85
CA ALA A 496 25.44 -2.68 2.39
C ALA A 496 26.72 -2.89 1.56
N LEU A 497 26.62 -2.86 0.23
CA LEU A 497 27.78 -2.98 -0.67
C LEU A 497 28.72 -1.76 -0.59
N ALA A 498 28.19 -0.57 -0.32
CA ALA A 498 28.97 0.64 -0.03
C ALA A 498 29.59 0.67 1.39
N GLY A 499 29.44 -0.40 2.18
CA GLY A 499 30.06 -0.51 3.51
C GLY A 499 29.30 0.20 4.64
N VAL A 500 28.03 0.59 4.45
CA VAL A 500 27.20 1.11 5.54
C VAL A 500 26.98 0.01 6.58
N ALA A 501 27.28 0.30 7.85
CA ALA A 501 27.12 -0.62 8.96
C ALA A 501 25.75 -0.47 9.65
N ALA A 502 25.26 -1.57 10.22
CA ALA A 502 24.07 -1.62 11.09
C ALA A 502 24.35 -2.51 12.31
N GLN A 503 23.69 -2.26 13.46
CA GLN A 503 23.83 -3.13 14.64
C GLN A 503 23.37 -4.57 14.34
N PRO A 504 23.89 -5.60 15.04
CA PRO A 504 23.49 -7.00 14.81
C PRO A 504 21.98 -7.22 15.04
N ASN A 505 21.42 -6.56 16.05
CA ASN A 505 20.05 -6.79 16.52
C ASN A 505 18.99 -5.82 15.95
N ALA A 506 19.25 -5.25 14.77
CA ALA A 506 18.46 -4.13 14.22
C ALA A 506 16.99 -4.48 13.95
N ILE A 507 16.71 -5.72 13.51
CA ILE A 507 15.36 -6.15 13.12
C ILE A 507 14.53 -6.46 14.36
N GLU A 508 15.14 -7.14 15.33
CA GLU A 508 14.52 -7.54 16.60
C GLU A 508 14.24 -6.32 17.49
N GLU A 509 15.06 -5.26 17.39
CA GLU A 509 14.81 -3.97 18.02
C GLU A 509 13.69 -3.19 17.30
N ALA A 510 13.73 -3.10 15.97
CA ALA A 510 12.70 -2.44 15.18
C ALA A 510 11.31 -3.09 15.37
N PHE A 511 11.22 -4.41 15.27
CA PHE A 511 9.96 -5.17 15.39
C PHE A 511 9.57 -5.47 16.84
N GLY A 512 10.53 -5.68 17.75
CA GLY A 512 10.23 -5.98 19.14
C GLY A 512 9.92 -4.76 20.01
N GLN A 513 10.41 -3.57 19.65
CA GLN A 513 10.34 -2.38 20.50
C GLN A 513 9.73 -1.17 19.79
N LEU A 514 10.12 -0.90 18.54
CA LEU A 514 9.72 0.33 17.84
C LEU A 514 8.34 0.22 17.16
N VAL A 515 8.21 -0.58 16.09
CA VAL A 515 7.01 -0.61 15.24
C VAL A 515 6.03 -1.74 15.59
N GLY A 516 6.53 -2.84 16.15
CA GLY A 516 5.73 -3.93 16.72
C GLY A 516 5.67 -3.87 18.25
N ASP A 517 4.92 -4.81 18.83
CA ASP A 517 4.69 -4.98 20.27
C ASP A 517 5.41 -6.22 20.84
N GLY A 518 6.35 -6.78 20.07
CA GLY A 518 7.11 -7.97 20.39
C GLY A 518 7.64 -8.67 19.15
N PHE A 519 8.76 -9.39 19.29
CA PHE A 519 9.37 -10.18 18.22
C PHE A 519 9.86 -11.53 18.73
N ARG A 520 9.47 -12.62 18.04
CA ARG A 520 9.91 -14.00 18.29
C ARG A 520 10.89 -14.43 17.22
N ALA A 521 12.19 -14.42 17.53
CA ALA A 521 13.24 -14.78 16.59
C ALA A 521 13.16 -16.26 16.17
N GLU A 522 12.64 -17.13 17.03
CA GLU A 522 12.54 -18.58 16.82
C GLU A 522 11.52 -18.94 15.73
N ALA A 523 10.49 -18.09 15.53
CA ALA A 523 9.49 -18.28 14.48
C ALA A 523 10.03 -17.99 13.06
N VAL A 524 11.24 -17.41 12.96
CA VAL A 524 11.85 -17.04 11.68
C VAL A 524 12.43 -18.27 10.96
N THR A 525 13.03 -19.21 11.70
CA THR A 525 13.69 -20.41 11.13
C THR A 525 12.87 -21.70 11.24
N GLU A 526 11.65 -21.62 11.75
CA GLU A 526 10.72 -22.76 11.85
C GLU A 526 10.47 -23.44 10.49
N GLU A 527 10.76 -24.75 10.37
CA GLU A 527 10.61 -25.54 9.14
C GLU A 527 11.32 -24.93 7.90
N LEU A 528 12.43 -24.20 8.08
CA LEU A 528 13.20 -23.58 6.99
C LEU A 528 13.64 -24.62 5.94
N GLY A 529 13.38 -24.35 4.66
CA GLY A 529 13.66 -25.26 3.54
C GLY A 529 12.61 -26.38 3.33
N HIS A 530 11.84 -26.72 4.35
CA HIS A 530 10.77 -27.73 4.28
C HIS A 530 9.41 -27.08 4.00
N ARG A 531 9.07 -26.03 4.74
CA ARG A 531 7.87 -25.22 4.54
C ARG A 531 8.21 -23.97 3.73
N TRP A 532 7.49 -23.76 2.63
CA TRP A 532 7.65 -22.61 1.73
C TRP A 532 6.41 -21.73 1.82
N GLU A 533 6.55 -20.54 2.39
CA GLU A 533 5.41 -19.68 2.76
C GLU A 533 4.73 -19.04 1.53
N ILE A 534 5.43 -18.91 0.40
CA ILE A 534 4.83 -18.46 -0.87
C ILE A 534 3.73 -19.42 -1.38
N ALA A 535 3.82 -20.72 -1.06
CA ALA A 535 2.81 -21.73 -1.36
C ALA A 535 1.68 -21.79 -0.32
N ARG A 536 1.69 -20.90 0.69
CA ARG A 536 0.68 -20.79 1.76
C ARG A 536 -0.04 -19.43 1.72
N ASN A 537 0.10 -18.69 0.63
CA ASN A 537 -0.65 -17.47 0.37
C ASN A 537 -2.14 -17.76 0.13
N TYR A 538 -2.94 -16.70 0.13
CA TYR A 538 -4.30 -16.68 -0.38
C TYR A 538 -4.36 -15.71 -1.57
N PHE A 539 -5.13 -16.06 -2.59
CA PHE A 539 -5.41 -15.18 -3.72
C PHE A 539 -6.68 -14.36 -3.46
N ARG A 540 -6.86 -13.28 -4.24
CA ARG A 540 -7.98 -12.32 -4.07
C ARG A 540 -8.72 -12.10 -5.38
N LEU A 541 -9.99 -12.51 -5.45
CA LEU A 541 -10.88 -12.19 -6.58
C LEU A 541 -11.82 -11.00 -6.30
N ARG A 542 -11.94 -10.56 -5.03
CA ARG A 542 -12.81 -9.44 -4.63
C ARG A 542 -11.96 -8.23 -4.22
N ALA A 543 -12.24 -7.02 -4.72
CA ALA A 543 -11.37 -5.83 -4.57
C ALA A 543 -11.48 -5.11 -3.21
N CYS A 544 -11.66 -5.90 -2.15
CA CYS A 544 -11.76 -5.51 -0.75
C CYS A 544 -10.76 -6.27 0.12
N CYS A 545 -10.62 -5.84 1.38
CA CYS A 545 -9.70 -6.46 2.32
C CYS A 545 -10.13 -7.90 2.68
N ASN A 546 -9.16 -8.83 2.73
CA ASN A 546 -9.41 -10.26 3.00
C ASN A 546 -10.24 -10.61 4.27
N PRO A 547 -10.18 -9.90 5.41
CA PRO A 547 -10.91 -10.26 6.63
C PRO A 547 -12.42 -10.44 6.48
N ILE A 548 -13.03 -9.83 5.46
CA ILE A 548 -14.48 -9.91 5.23
C ILE A 548 -14.87 -11.00 4.21
N TYR A 549 -13.90 -11.70 3.60
CA TYR A 549 -14.18 -12.67 2.54
C TYR A 549 -15.08 -13.81 3.00
N ALA A 550 -14.86 -14.41 4.18
CA ALA A 550 -15.68 -15.52 4.68
C ALA A 550 -17.17 -15.15 4.81
N ALA A 551 -17.49 -13.86 5.05
CA ALA A 551 -18.86 -13.37 5.05
C ALA A 551 -19.42 -13.19 3.63
N LEU A 552 -18.57 -12.82 2.66
CA LEU A 552 -18.96 -12.74 1.26
C LEU A 552 -19.13 -14.14 0.65
N ASP A 553 -18.29 -15.11 1.00
CA ASP A 553 -18.43 -16.52 0.63
C ASP A 553 -19.75 -17.11 1.17
N ALA A 554 -20.03 -16.93 2.46
CA ALA A 554 -21.28 -17.38 3.08
C ALA A 554 -22.53 -16.66 2.53
N LEU A 555 -22.40 -15.43 2.03
CA LEU A 555 -23.47 -14.69 1.35
C LEU A 555 -23.65 -15.17 -0.11
N GLU A 556 -22.57 -15.44 -0.83
CA GLU A 556 -22.59 -16.03 -2.18
C GLU A 556 -23.31 -17.38 -2.19
N GLU A 557 -23.09 -18.24 -1.18
CA GLU A 557 -23.86 -19.49 -1.02
C GLU A 557 -25.37 -19.25 -0.89
N ILE A 558 -25.78 -18.34 -0.01
CA ILE A 558 -27.21 -18.04 0.21
C ILE A 558 -27.85 -17.47 -1.06
N LEU A 559 -27.13 -16.62 -1.80
CA LEU A 559 -27.62 -16.04 -3.05
C LEU A 559 -27.69 -17.09 -4.18
N ALA A 560 -26.73 -18.01 -4.27
CA ALA A 560 -26.74 -19.08 -5.27
C ALA A 560 -27.85 -20.12 -5.01
N GLU A 561 -28.09 -20.46 -3.74
CA GLU A 561 -29.14 -21.38 -3.32
C GLU A 561 -30.54 -20.77 -3.52
N VAL A 562 -30.80 -19.61 -2.89
CA VAL A 562 -32.14 -19.01 -2.81
C VAL A 562 -32.50 -18.23 -4.07
N ARG A 563 -31.52 -17.68 -4.79
CA ARG A 563 -31.69 -16.78 -5.96
C ARG A 563 -32.78 -15.70 -5.76
N PRO A 564 -32.70 -14.90 -4.67
CA PRO A 564 -33.74 -13.94 -4.32
C PRO A 564 -33.70 -12.71 -5.22
N ASP A 565 -34.84 -12.02 -5.34
CA ASP A 565 -34.87 -10.60 -5.70
C ASP A 565 -34.15 -9.78 -4.61
N PRO A 566 -33.13 -8.96 -4.96
CA PRO A 566 -32.50 -8.02 -4.02
C PRO A 566 -33.48 -7.14 -3.24
N ALA A 567 -34.66 -6.83 -3.77
CA ALA A 567 -35.67 -6.06 -3.07
C ALA A 567 -36.21 -6.79 -1.83
N SER A 568 -36.38 -8.13 -1.89
CA SER A 568 -36.98 -8.95 -0.82
C SER A 568 -36.04 -9.31 0.33
N ILE A 569 -34.75 -8.98 0.24
CA ILE A 569 -33.82 -9.10 1.37
C ILE A 569 -34.06 -7.94 2.33
N GLU A 570 -34.71 -8.18 3.47
CA GLU A 570 -34.95 -7.16 4.50
C GLU A 570 -33.63 -6.76 5.20
N ARG A 571 -32.89 -7.77 5.67
CA ARG A 571 -31.68 -7.59 6.50
C ARG A 571 -30.63 -8.66 6.22
N ILE A 572 -29.36 -8.28 6.33
CA ILE A 572 -28.22 -9.20 6.38
C ILE A 572 -27.47 -8.94 7.69
N GLU A 573 -27.31 -9.96 8.52
CA GLU A 573 -26.58 -9.88 9.78
C GLU A 573 -25.31 -10.71 9.72
N VAL A 574 -24.17 -10.09 10.06
CA VAL A 574 -22.86 -10.74 10.01
C VAL A 574 -22.25 -10.78 11.41
N ALA A 575 -22.05 -11.99 11.92
CA ALA A 575 -21.29 -12.27 13.13
C ALA A 575 -19.90 -12.78 12.73
N THR A 576 -18.83 -12.13 13.19
CA THR A 576 -17.45 -12.48 12.78
C THR A 576 -16.44 -12.08 13.85
N TYR A 577 -15.16 -12.37 13.62
CA TYR A 577 -14.09 -12.07 14.56
C TYR A 577 -13.77 -10.56 14.66
N ARG A 578 -13.23 -10.15 15.81
CA ARG A 578 -12.94 -8.77 16.24
C ARG A 578 -12.41 -7.82 15.16
N PHE A 579 -11.48 -8.30 14.35
CA PHE A 579 -10.82 -7.45 13.34
C PHE A 579 -11.70 -7.22 12.11
N ALA A 580 -12.40 -8.26 11.63
CA ALA A 580 -13.39 -8.13 10.56
C ALA A 580 -14.60 -7.28 11.01
N ALA A 581 -15.00 -7.40 12.27
CA ALA A 581 -16.06 -6.58 12.87
C ALA A 581 -15.76 -5.06 12.95
N ASN A 582 -14.53 -4.62 12.66
CA ASN A 582 -14.20 -3.20 12.47
C ASN A 582 -14.56 -2.66 11.08
N MET A 583 -14.75 -3.52 10.08
CA MET A 583 -15.12 -3.15 8.70
C MET A 583 -16.64 -2.93 8.55
N ARG A 584 -17.29 -2.43 9.60
CA ARG A 584 -18.74 -2.34 9.77
C ARG A 584 -19.37 -1.01 9.30
N GLU A 585 -18.57 -0.04 8.86
CA GLU A 585 -19.06 1.28 8.45
C GLU A 585 -19.84 1.20 7.12
N PRO A 586 -21.15 1.52 7.09
CA PRO A 586 -21.93 1.47 5.85
C PRO A 586 -21.81 2.71 4.97
N ASN A 587 -21.11 3.77 5.41
CA ASN A 587 -20.94 5.03 4.66
C ASN A 587 -19.45 5.29 4.30
N PRO A 588 -18.81 4.46 3.46
CA PRO A 588 -17.45 4.73 3.01
C PRO A 588 -17.38 6.07 2.25
N ILE A 589 -16.45 6.93 2.64
CA ILE A 589 -16.38 8.31 2.15
C ILE A 589 -15.87 8.45 0.71
N ASN A 590 -15.22 7.42 0.18
CA ASN A 590 -14.66 7.34 -1.17
C ASN A 590 -14.38 5.88 -1.57
N TYR A 591 -13.96 5.70 -2.82
CA TYR A 591 -13.56 4.44 -3.45
C TYR A 591 -12.57 3.61 -2.60
N PHE A 592 -11.68 4.25 -1.84
CA PHE A 592 -10.67 3.58 -1.03
C PHE A 592 -11.25 3.06 0.30
N ALA A 593 -12.03 3.88 1.01
CA ALA A 593 -12.70 3.46 2.24
C ALA A 593 -13.67 2.29 2.02
N ALA A 594 -14.30 2.23 0.84
CA ALA A 594 -15.23 1.16 0.46
C ALA A 594 -14.59 -0.23 0.51
N LYS A 595 -13.29 -0.34 0.20
CA LYS A 595 -12.52 -1.60 0.22
C LYS A 595 -12.36 -2.20 1.62
N TYR A 596 -12.70 -1.43 2.66
CA TYR A 596 -12.71 -1.82 4.07
C TYR A 596 -14.11 -1.69 4.69
N SER A 597 -15.16 -1.77 3.88
CA SER A 597 -16.58 -1.78 4.28
C SER A 597 -17.24 -3.07 3.83
N LEU A 598 -17.55 -3.95 4.79
CA LEU A 598 -18.35 -5.17 4.55
C LEU A 598 -19.75 -4.82 4.02
N PRO A 599 -20.49 -3.83 4.58
CA PRO A 599 -21.76 -3.41 3.99
C PRO A 599 -21.68 -3.00 2.53
N HIS A 600 -20.59 -2.33 2.10
CA HIS A 600 -20.40 -1.99 0.68
C HIS A 600 -20.15 -3.24 -0.18
N ALA A 601 -19.27 -4.13 0.25
CA ALA A 601 -18.96 -5.35 -0.50
C ALA A 601 -20.18 -6.27 -0.63
N ALA A 602 -20.96 -6.44 0.44
CA ALA A 602 -22.21 -7.20 0.43
C ALA A 602 -23.29 -6.53 -0.45
N ALA A 603 -23.43 -5.20 -0.40
CA ALA A 603 -24.37 -4.47 -1.27
C ALA A 603 -23.99 -4.56 -2.76
N ALA A 604 -22.70 -4.50 -3.09
CA ALA A 604 -22.21 -4.71 -4.46
C ALA A 604 -22.48 -6.13 -4.93
N LEU A 605 -22.16 -7.13 -4.11
CA LEU A 605 -22.42 -8.54 -4.41
C LEU A 605 -23.91 -8.81 -4.68
N VAL A 606 -24.81 -8.35 -3.82
CA VAL A 606 -26.27 -8.57 -3.98
C VAL A 606 -26.83 -7.84 -5.22
N LEU A 607 -26.43 -6.59 -5.46
CA LEU A 607 -27.04 -5.75 -6.51
C LEU A 607 -26.33 -5.82 -7.88
N ARG A 608 -25.10 -6.33 -7.94
CA ARG A 608 -24.26 -6.40 -9.16
C ARG A 608 -23.70 -7.81 -9.42
N GLY A 609 -24.05 -8.80 -8.59
CA GLY A 609 -23.60 -10.20 -8.71
C GLY A 609 -22.11 -10.44 -8.42
N ASN A 610 -21.34 -9.40 -8.08
CA ASN A 610 -19.89 -9.53 -7.82
C ASN A 610 -19.34 -8.39 -6.96
N ALA A 611 -18.13 -8.61 -6.44
CA ALA A 611 -17.32 -7.61 -5.74
C ALA A 611 -15.92 -7.47 -6.38
N GLY A 612 -15.84 -7.56 -7.72
CA GLY A 612 -14.59 -7.51 -8.49
C GLY A 612 -13.97 -6.10 -8.59
N TYR A 613 -13.04 -5.89 -9.52
CA TYR A 613 -12.29 -4.63 -9.68
C TYR A 613 -13.21 -3.40 -9.80
N HIS A 614 -14.24 -3.51 -10.64
CA HIS A 614 -15.17 -2.41 -10.94
C HIS A 614 -16.16 -2.08 -9.81
N ALA A 615 -16.32 -2.93 -8.80
CA ALA A 615 -17.28 -2.74 -7.71
C ALA A 615 -16.89 -1.67 -6.67
N PHE A 616 -15.64 -1.19 -6.70
CA PHE A 616 -15.06 -0.26 -5.73
C PHE A 616 -14.57 1.04 -6.37
N THR A 617 -15.28 1.53 -7.39
CA THR A 617 -15.09 2.86 -7.98
C THR A 617 -15.84 3.94 -7.18
N ASP A 618 -15.41 5.19 -7.32
CA ASP A 618 -16.03 6.33 -6.61
C ASP A 618 -17.51 6.54 -7.02
N ASP A 619 -17.89 6.12 -8.24
CA ASP A 619 -19.27 6.21 -8.72
C ASP A 619 -20.16 5.07 -8.17
N VAL A 620 -19.63 3.84 -8.02
CA VAL A 620 -20.34 2.76 -7.30
C VAL A 620 -20.42 3.06 -5.78
N VAL A 621 -19.50 3.85 -5.23
CA VAL A 621 -19.62 4.39 -3.86
C VAL A 621 -20.77 5.39 -3.73
N ARG A 622 -21.00 6.22 -4.77
CA ARG A 622 -22.07 7.24 -4.82
C ARG A 622 -23.43 6.71 -5.27
N ASP A 623 -23.48 5.53 -5.89
CA ASP A 623 -24.70 4.85 -6.34
C ASP A 623 -25.76 4.82 -5.20
N PRO A 624 -26.95 5.41 -5.40
CA PRO A 624 -27.96 5.52 -4.35
C PRO A 624 -28.62 4.18 -3.99
N ALA A 625 -28.67 3.21 -4.91
CA ALA A 625 -29.21 1.87 -4.62
C ALA A 625 -28.22 1.07 -3.77
N ILE A 626 -26.94 1.06 -4.14
CA ILE A 626 -25.87 0.45 -3.32
C ILE A 626 -25.82 1.15 -1.95
N GLY A 627 -25.84 2.49 -1.94
CA GLY A 627 -25.85 3.31 -0.72
C GLY A 627 -27.08 3.10 0.18
N ALA A 628 -28.23 2.73 -0.39
CA ALA A 628 -29.41 2.32 0.37
C ALA A 628 -29.25 0.92 0.95
N PHE A 629 -28.81 -0.05 0.14
CA PHE A 629 -28.67 -1.44 0.54
C PHE A 629 -27.60 -1.65 1.62
N ARG A 630 -26.51 -0.85 1.63
CA ARG A 630 -25.52 -0.82 2.72
C ARG A 630 -26.15 -0.71 4.12
N ARG A 631 -27.30 -0.05 4.26
CA ARG A 631 -28.01 0.11 5.55
C ARG A 631 -28.81 -1.13 5.98
N ARG A 632 -29.00 -2.12 5.11
CA ARG A 632 -29.59 -3.43 5.44
C ARG A 632 -28.57 -4.41 6.03
N VAL A 633 -27.27 -4.09 5.98
CA VAL A 633 -26.17 -4.96 6.44
C VAL A 633 -25.66 -4.52 7.81
N THR A 634 -25.77 -5.39 8.81
CA THR A 634 -25.18 -5.18 10.14
C THR A 634 -23.98 -6.11 10.35
N VAL A 635 -22.98 -5.66 11.11
CA VAL A 635 -21.77 -6.44 11.39
C VAL A 635 -21.40 -6.30 12.87
N ARG A 636 -21.24 -7.43 13.56
CA ARG A 636 -20.87 -7.50 14.98
C ARG A 636 -19.71 -8.46 15.23
N GLU A 637 -19.01 -8.24 16.33
CA GLU A 637 -18.11 -9.25 16.88
C GLU A 637 -18.94 -10.42 17.44
N ASP A 638 -18.36 -11.61 17.34
CA ASP A 638 -18.78 -12.83 18.01
C ASP A 638 -17.56 -13.41 18.74
N PRO A 639 -17.55 -13.45 20.10
CA PRO A 639 -16.39 -13.90 20.87
C PRO A 639 -15.93 -15.32 20.57
N GLU A 640 -16.87 -16.23 20.26
CA GLU A 640 -16.56 -17.63 19.92
C GLU A 640 -15.84 -17.74 18.57
N LEU A 641 -16.17 -16.84 17.65
CA LEU A 641 -15.50 -16.70 16.35
C LEU A 641 -14.15 -15.98 16.49
N SER A 642 -14.06 -14.97 17.37
CA SER A 642 -12.79 -14.32 17.74
C SER A 642 -11.76 -15.27 18.34
N ALA A 643 -12.19 -16.25 19.15
CA ALA A 643 -11.31 -17.22 19.81
C ALA A 643 -10.57 -18.18 18.85
N GLN A 644 -10.98 -18.26 17.58
CA GLN A 644 -10.43 -19.20 16.58
C GLN A 644 -9.30 -18.57 15.73
N VAL A 645 -9.08 -17.27 15.86
CA VAL A 645 -8.07 -16.50 15.11
C VAL A 645 -6.69 -16.67 15.78
N PRO A 646 -5.58 -16.89 15.02
CA PRO A 646 -5.45 -16.80 13.55
C PRO A 646 -5.56 -18.14 12.81
N ARG A 647 -5.87 -19.26 13.48
CA ARG A 647 -6.01 -20.59 12.85
C ARG A 647 -7.09 -20.56 11.76
N LEU A 648 -8.23 -19.96 12.09
CA LEU A 648 -9.38 -19.73 11.21
C LEU A 648 -9.67 -18.23 11.12
N LYS A 649 -10.52 -17.83 10.15
CA LYS A 649 -11.03 -16.45 9.98
C LYS A 649 -12.55 -16.48 9.74
N PRO A 650 -13.34 -16.91 10.74
CA PRO A 650 -14.73 -17.30 10.51
C PRO A 650 -15.72 -16.13 10.40
N ALA A 651 -16.81 -16.37 9.68
CA ALA A 651 -17.98 -15.49 9.65
C ALA A 651 -19.28 -16.32 9.50
N ARG A 652 -20.29 -15.94 10.29
CA ARG A 652 -21.66 -16.44 10.21
C ARG A 652 -22.54 -15.34 9.62
N VAL A 653 -23.27 -15.65 8.56
CA VAL A 653 -24.16 -14.71 7.86
C VAL A 653 -25.59 -15.23 7.94
N THR A 654 -26.50 -14.37 8.38
CA THR A 654 -27.95 -14.62 8.38
C THR A 654 -28.60 -13.61 7.45
N VAL A 655 -29.37 -14.09 6.47
CA VAL A 655 -30.18 -13.26 5.57
C VAL A 655 -31.65 -13.43 5.96
N THR A 656 -32.32 -12.33 6.27
CA THR A 656 -33.76 -12.26 6.55
C THR A 656 -34.48 -11.66 5.36
N PHE A 657 -35.53 -12.32 4.90
CA PHE A 657 -36.36 -11.90 3.79
C PHE A 657 -37.67 -11.25 4.28
N THR A 658 -38.31 -10.44 3.44
CA THR A 658 -39.56 -9.71 3.75
C THR A 658 -40.79 -10.61 3.94
N ASP A 659 -40.67 -11.91 3.66
CA ASP A 659 -41.65 -12.96 3.99
C ASP A 659 -41.46 -13.52 5.42
N GLY A 660 -40.46 -13.03 6.17
CA GLY A 660 -40.05 -13.50 7.50
C GLY A 660 -39.10 -14.70 7.49
N ARG A 661 -38.83 -15.30 6.32
CA ARG A 661 -37.91 -16.44 6.17
C ARG A 661 -36.47 -16.01 6.46
N GLN A 662 -35.69 -16.93 7.02
CA GLN A 662 -34.28 -16.71 7.30
C GLN A 662 -33.44 -17.86 6.75
N VAL A 663 -32.27 -17.54 6.20
CA VAL A 663 -31.25 -18.52 5.83
C VAL A 663 -29.93 -18.11 6.46
N THR A 664 -29.25 -19.05 7.12
CA THR A 664 -27.97 -18.82 7.79
C THR A 664 -26.89 -19.74 7.23
N ARG A 665 -25.70 -19.21 6.95
CA ARG A 665 -24.49 -19.98 6.61
C ARG A 665 -23.32 -19.58 7.50
N LEU A 666 -22.42 -20.53 7.74
CA LEU A 666 -21.17 -20.33 8.48
C LEU A 666 -20.02 -20.73 7.56
N ARG A 667 -19.03 -19.84 7.40
CA ARG A 667 -17.73 -20.18 6.82
C ARG A 667 -16.67 -20.08 7.90
N GLU A 668 -15.90 -21.14 8.08
CA GLU A 668 -14.75 -21.16 9.00
C GLU A 668 -13.58 -20.30 8.50
N SER A 669 -13.44 -20.18 7.18
CA SER A 669 -12.39 -19.40 6.50
C SER A 669 -12.86 -19.03 5.10
N ALA A 670 -12.09 -18.17 4.45
CA ALA A 670 -12.39 -17.67 3.11
C ALA A 670 -11.97 -18.65 2.01
N ARG A 671 -12.74 -18.70 0.91
CA ARG A 671 -12.32 -19.34 -0.34
C ARG A 671 -11.15 -18.56 -0.94
N GLY A 672 -10.23 -19.26 -1.62
CA GLY A 672 -9.01 -18.70 -2.19
C GLY A 672 -7.77 -18.78 -1.30
N ASP A 673 -7.92 -19.33 -0.10
CA ASP A 673 -6.83 -19.59 0.84
C ASP A 673 -6.10 -20.90 0.51
N TYR A 674 -4.86 -21.09 0.95
CA TYR A 674 -4.09 -22.30 0.65
C TYR A 674 -4.75 -23.62 1.11
N GLN A 675 -5.73 -23.57 2.04
CA GLN A 675 -6.55 -24.72 2.44
C GLN A 675 -7.81 -24.96 1.58
N ASP A 676 -8.25 -23.96 0.82
CA ASP A 676 -9.42 -23.97 -0.09
C ASP A 676 -9.11 -23.06 -1.30
N PRO A 677 -8.14 -23.43 -2.16
CA PRO A 677 -7.58 -22.53 -3.16
C PRO A 677 -8.52 -22.31 -4.35
N TYR A 678 -8.41 -21.14 -4.97
CA TYR A 678 -9.00 -20.93 -6.31
C TYR A 678 -8.28 -21.80 -7.34
N GLY A 679 -9.02 -22.26 -8.36
CA GLY A 679 -8.43 -22.96 -9.49
C GLY A 679 -7.54 -22.03 -10.32
N GLU A 680 -6.49 -22.57 -10.94
CA GLU A 680 -5.55 -21.81 -11.78
C GLU A 680 -6.27 -20.98 -12.87
N GLY A 681 -7.34 -21.54 -13.45
CA GLY A 681 -8.17 -20.84 -14.43
C GLY A 681 -8.86 -19.58 -13.90
N GLU A 682 -9.21 -19.52 -12.61
CA GLU A 682 -9.78 -18.32 -11.97
C GLU A 682 -8.70 -17.24 -11.79
N ILE A 683 -7.50 -17.64 -11.37
CA ILE A 683 -6.34 -16.73 -11.21
C ILE A 683 -5.92 -16.15 -12.57
N ARG A 684 -5.86 -16.98 -13.62
CA ARG A 684 -5.61 -16.53 -15.00
C ARG A 684 -6.73 -15.67 -15.56
N SER A 685 -8.00 -15.97 -15.25
CA SER A 685 -9.14 -15.13 -15.64
C SER A 685 -9.02 -13.72 -15.05
N LYS A 686 -8.71 -13.62 -13.74
CA LYS A 686 -8.39 -12.35 -13.08
C LYS A 686 -7.19 -11.65 -13.73
N PHE A 687 -6.11 -12.37 -14.07
CA PHE A 687 -4.99 -11.75 -14.76
C PHE A 687 -5.45 -11.09 -16.08
N ARG A 688 -6.26 -11.78 -16.88
CA ARG A 688 -6.80 -11.25 -18.15
C ARG A 688 -7.69 -10.02 -17.94
N GLU A 689 -8.58 -10.04 -16.92
CA GLU A 689 -9.40 -8.88 -16.53
C GLU A 689 -8.52 -7.66 -16.22
N LEU A 690 -7.52 -7.83 -15.35
CA LEU A 690 -6.73 -6.71 -14.84
C LEU A 690 -5.64 -6.24 -15.83
N ALA A 691 -5.04 -7.15 -16.59
CA ALA A 691 -4.08 -6.80 -17.63
C ALA A 691 -4.78 -6.13 -18.83
N GLY A 692 -6.01 -6.55 -19.16
CA GLY A 692 -6.86 -5.95 -20.20
C GLY A 692 -7.30 -4.50 -19.92
N VAL A 693 -7.02 -3.95 -18.73
CA VAL A 693 -7.16 -2.52 -18.42
C VAL A 693 -6.10 -1.67 -19.15
N VAL A 694 -5.01 -2.29 -19.61
CA VAL A 694 -3.81 -1.62 -20.15
C VAL A 694 -3.30 -2.25 -21.44
N LEU A 695 -3.27 -3.59 -21.53
CA LEU A 695 -2.79 -4.36 -22.68
C LEU A 695 -3.96 -4.83 -23.56
N ASP A 696 -3.71 -5.03 -24.84
CA ASP A 696 -4.65 -5.73 -25.72
C ASP A 696 -4.63 -7.26 -25.50
N ALA A 697 -5.55 -7.99 -26.15
CA ALA A 697 -5.65 -9.43 -26.00
C ALA A 697 -4.38 -10.20 -26.44
N ALA A 698 -3.60 -9.66 -27.38
CA ALA A 698 -2.36 -10.26 -27.84
C ALA A 698 -1.22 -10.04 -26.83
N GLY A 699 -1.12 -8.84 -26.24
CA GLY A 699 -0.21 -8.51 -25.15
C GLY A 699 -0.50 -9.35 -23.90
N VAL A 700 -1.76 -9.49 -23.51
CA VAL A 700 -2.19 -10.36 -22.40
C VAL A 700 -1.75 -11.81 -22.65
N ALA A 701 -2.02 -12.37 -23.83
CA ALA A 701 -1.61 -13.73 -24.17
C ALA A 701 -0.07 -13.90 -24.24
N ARG A 702 0.67 -12.90 -24.76
CA ARG A 702 2.14 -12.90 -24.78
C ARG A 702 2.71 -12.91 -23.36
N VAL A 703 2.13 -12.14 -22.43
CA VAL A 703 2.59 -12.13 -21.03
C VAL A 703 2.34 -13.48 -20.34
N GLU A 704 1.17 -14.12 -20.51
CA GLU A 704 0.94 -15.47 -19.97
C GLU A 704 2.00 -16.46 -20.48
N GLY A 705 2.17 -16.58 -21.81
CA GLY A 705 3.09 -17.55 -22.43
C GLY A 705 4.58 -17.29 -22.17
N LEU A 706 4.94 -16.10 -21.66
CA LEU A 706 6.29 -15.77 -21.17
C LEU A 706 6.45 -16.01 -19.67
N VAL A 707 5.40 -15.79 -18.86
CA VAL A 707 5.40 -16.14 -17.43
C VAL A 707 5.44 -17.67 -17.25
N ASP A 708 4.71 -18.41 -18.09
CA ASP A 708 4.66 -19.87 -18.06
C ASP A 708 6.02 -20.53 -18.31
N ARG A 709 6.93 -19.86 -19.03
CA ARG A 709 8.31 -20.32 -19.31
C ARG A 709 9.38 -19.40 -18.72
N LEU A 710 9.05 -18.61 -17.70
CA LEU A 710 9.95 -17.57 -17.18
C LEU A 710 11.30 -18.11 -16.68
N ASP A 711 11.36 -19.32 -16.11
CA ASP A 711 12.61 -19.96 -15.67
C ASP A 711 13.48 -20.54 -16.80
N GLU A 712 12.99 -20.49 -18.04
CA GLU A 712 13.74 -20.73 -19.28
C GLU A 712 14.33 -19.44 -19.87
N LEU A 713 13.75 -18.26 -19.55
CA LEU A 713 14.17 -16.99 -20.16
C LEU A 713 15.56 -16.55 -19.64
N PRO A 714 16.57 -16.36 -20.53
CA PRO A 714 17.93 -16.03 -20.12
C PRO A 714 18.06 -14.60 -19.58
N ARG A 715 17.17 -13.69 -20.01
CA ARG A 715 17.03 -12.30 -19.54
C ARG A 715 15.56 -11.90 -19.58
N LEU A 716 15.14 -10.92 -18.79
CA LEU A 716 13.73 -10.47 -18.75
C LEU A 716 13.25 -9.66 -19.98
N GLY A 717 14.08 -9.45 -21.00
CA GLY A 717 13.79 -8.56 -22.14
C GLY A 717 12.43 -8.80 -22.79
N ASP A 718 12.14 -10.04 -23.19
CA ASP A 718 10.87 -10.40 -23.85
C ASP A 718 9.64 -10.12 -22.98
N LEU A 719 9.71 -10.39 -21.67
CA LEU A 719 8.62 -10.14 -20.72
C LEU A 719 8.41 -8.65 -20.51
N VAL A 720 9.51 -7.89 -20.37
CA VAL A 720 9.48 -6.44 -20.25
C VAL A 720 8.92 -5.79 -21.53
N GLU A 721 9.20 -6.33 -22.72
CA GLU A 721 8.61 -5.88 -23.98
C GLU A 721 7.14 -6.30 -24.15
N ALA A 722 6.75 -7.48 -23.68
CA ALA A 722 5.33 -7.88 -23.65
C ALA A 722 4.51 -6.98 -22.71
N LEU A 723 5.15 -6.45 -21.67
CA LEU A 723 4.64 -5.43 -20.78
C LEU A 723 4.86 -3.98 -21.28
N ARG A 724 5.15 -3.73 -22.57
CA ARG A 724 5.39 -2.38 -23.14
C ARG A 724 4.46 -1.98 -24.30
N ALA A 725 3.42 -2.77 -24.58
CA ALA A 725 2.46 -2.52 -25.67
C ALA A 725 1.66 -1.22 -25.48
#